data_AF-A0A402BZC2-F1
#
_entry.id   AF-A0A402BZC2-F1
#
_cell.length_a   1.000
_cell.length_b   1.000
_cell.length_c   1.000
_cell.angle_alpha   90.00
_cell.angle_beta   90.00
_cell.angle_gamma   90.00
#
_symmetry.space_group_name_H-M   'P 1'
#
loop_
_entity.id
_entity.type
_entity.pdbx_description
1 polymer ?
#
loop_
_entity_poly.entity_id
_entity_poly.type
_entity_poly.pdbx_seq_one_letter_code
_entity_poly.pdbx_strand_id
1 'polypeptide(L)'
;MNSIGTELDTPWSHESWRNTLLAEPHRQGTAVARHYASALPISYATETDPAQAIRDVAEVERLAVDSVALTFTTTEASAPYENLKIYAVGKPAPLNEVLPILSSLGVNALDERPAALTRPDGRRAWIYDLTVDLPAVTDGHGTTRDGRIADAFRAAWTGETEVDGFNALVLHAGLGWRQVTVLRAYAAYLRQAGLPYSRSNVERVLLGNTGITQLLVELHALRLDPALDRDAAAETALEDRVSAAIDAVAGIDADRILRALLSLIRATTRTTYYAGDPRPGRALAFKFDSSSIDELPLPRPKYEAYVYSPQMEGVHLRFDDVARGGLRWSDRRDDFRTEILGLVKAQAVKNAVIVPAGAKGGFVVKNPPAPTGDAAGDREAMLAAGISCYREFISSLLDMTDNLDIATRHVIAPDGIVRRDGDDTYLVVAADKGTAAFSDVANAVALERGYWLGDGFASGGSVGYDHKAMGITARGAWESVVQHFREMGVDTRTDDFTVVGIGDMSGDVFGNGMLLSPHIRLVAAFDHRHVFIDPDPDPQTSWDERARLFGLGRSSWKDYDRAVLSEGAMIVDRSAKSVRLTPQARRALGIETDRALTTVELVRAVLGAPADLLWNGGVGTYVKATSESHADVGDKSNDAVRLDAPALRVRVVGEGGNLGLTQLGRIEYARNGGRVNTDALDNSAGVDCSDHEVNIKIALAGATADNTLTAQDRRELLSDMTEDVSRLVLADNRSQNEMMSLNRAQAATLVSFHSRMVDDLERRGHVDRAIDVLPTSAQFGALEREQKGLTSPELAQLTAQVKRFIKSEVSGTTLPDNKVYAGRLHDYFPPRLGREYAHTVAVHPLRREIVTTSVVNDMVDRAGMTFAFRLREETGADSAEAVNAFTAVTEIFDLGATFARIRAAADTTPASGTNALTVQTQRLIDRASRWLTTHRPQPLPLEATIARYRPVVRELGPRVREWLQGDEITAVEGRTEALTSRGADAGIAADVADLLHTYCLLDIVDIAEISQHRAEDVAELYFALSAHLHINTALTAVTALPRLDRWHALARLALRDDLYSSLRAITLDALSVSEPGDDAADKVDQWEQHNAARLARARALLTEIESEVATEPTLALISVAARRIRAMTR
;
A
#
# COMPACT_ATOMS: atom_id res chain seq x y z
N MET A 1 31.52 41.95 -68.97
CA MET A 1 32.62 42.85 -68.55
C MET A 1 32.01 44.02 -67.81
N ASN A 2 32.29 44.08 -66.51
CA ASN A 2 32.25 45.22 -65.57
C ASN A 2 30.89 45.94 -65.43
N SER A 3 30.23 45.95 -64.28
CA SER A 3 30.77 46.34 -62.97
C SER A 3 30.01 45.65 -61.85
N ILE A 4 30.76 44.92 -61.02
CA ILE A 4 30.42 44.61 -59.64
C ILE A 4 30.39 45.97 -58.93
N GLY A 5 29.19 46.46 -58.64
CA GLY A 5 28.98 47.61 -57.77
C GLY A 5 28.75 47.09 -56.36
N THR A 6 29.80 47.11 -55.55
CA THR A 6 29.70 47.17 -54.09
C THR A 6 28.98 48.47 -53.74
N GLU A 7 27.65 48.42 -53.54
CA GLU A 7 26.95 49.44 -52.76
C GLU A 7 27.43 49.29 -51.32
N LEU A 8 28.34 50.17 -50.92
CA LEU A 8 28.57 50.47 -49.52
C LEU A 8 27.22 50.96 -48.94
N ASP A 9 26.74 50.29 -47.89
CA ASP A 9 25.63 50.72 -47.04
C ASP A 9 25.69 52.22 -46.80
N THR A 10 24.92 52.98 -47.57
CA THR A 10 24.77 54.41 -47.35
C THR A 10 23.59 54.52 -46.39
N PRO A 11 23.75 55.04 -45.15
CA PRO A 11 22.67 55.13 -44.20
C PRO A 11 21.47 55.83 -44.82
N TRP A 12 20.28 55.23 -44.71
CA TRP A 12 19.08 55.83 -45.27
C TRP A 12 18.89 57.23 -44.67
N SER A 13 18.67 58.24 -45.51
CA SER A 13 18.18 59.52 -44.98
C SER A 13 16.79 59.29 -44.42
N HIS A 14 16.52 59.78 -43.20
CA HIS A 14 15.23 59.57 -42.51
C HIS A 14 14.03 59.94 -43.39
N GLU A 15 14.17 60.97 -44.23
CA GLU A 15 13.12 61.41 -45.16
C GLU A 15 12.89 60.43 -46.33
N SER A 16 13.97 59.90 -46.93
CA SER A 16 13.86 58.87 -47.98
C SER A 16 13.28 57.55 -47.43
N TRP A 17 13.71 57.14 -46.24
CA TRP A 17 13.23 55.93 -45.58
C TRP A 17 11.73 56.01 -45.28
N ARG A 18 11.30 57.14 -44.70
CA ARG A 18 9.90 57.41 -44.36
C ARG A 18 9.01 57.41 -45.60
N ASN A 19 9.47 58.02 -46.69
CA ASN A 19 8.70 58.08 -47.93
C ASN A 19 8.53 56.69 -48.56
N THR A 20 9.55 55.84 -48.51
CA THR A 20 9.46 54.44 -48.96
C THR A 20 8.50 53.63 -48.08
N LEU A 21 8.57 53.76 -46.74
CA LEU A 21 7.65 53.11 -45.81
C LEU A 21 6.18 53.52 -46.05
N LEU A 22 5.93 54.78 -46.41
CA LEU A 22 4.59 55.30 -46.71
C LEU A 22 4.09 54.93 -48.12
N ALA A 23 4.99 54.57 -49.05
CA ALA A 23 4.67 54.19 -50.43
C ALA A 23 4.19 52.74 -50.54
N GLU A 24 4.54 51.88 -49.58
CA GLU A 24 3.98 50.53 -49.44
C GLU A 24 2.87 50.51 -48.39
N PRO A 25 1.59 50.52 -48.78
CA PRO A 25 0.50 50.37 -47.82
C PRO A 25 0.58 48.96 -47.21
N HIS A 26 0.97 48.86 -45.93
CA HIS A 26 0.89 47.60 -45.18
C HIS A 26 -0.48 46.94 -45.39
N ARG A 27 -0.57 45.60 -45.27
CA ARG A 27 -1.83 44.82 -45.36
C ARG A 27 -2.97 45.33 -44.45
N GLN A 28 -2.67 46.23 -43.50
CA GLN A 28 -3.56 46.81 -42.48
C GLN A 28 -4.02 48.27 -42.77
N GLY A 29 -3.59 48.90 -43.88
CA GLY A 29 -4.09 50.20 -44.35
C GLY A 29 -3.17 51.41 -44.08
N THR A 30 -3.38 52.50 -44.82
CA THR A 30 -2.52 53.71 -44.85
C THR A 30 -2.38 54.41 -43.50
N ALA A 31 -3.36 54.28 -42.60
CA ALA A 31 -3.31 54.89 -41.27
C ALA A 31 -2.22 54.26 -40.37
N VAL A 32 -2.03 52.94 -40.47
CA VAL A 32 -1.00 52.19 -39.72
C VAL A 32 0.40 52.58 -40.20
N ALA A 33 0.60 52.65 -41.52
CA ALA A 33 1.86 53.10 -42.14
C ALA A 33 2.25 54.50 -41.63
N ARG A 34 1.27 55.41 -41.58
CA ARG A 34 1.48 56.81 -41.19
C ARG A 34 1.81 56.96 -39.70
N HIS A 35 1.22 56.12 -38.86
CA HIS A 35 1.53 56.03 -37.44
C HIS A 35 2.97 55.56 -37.22
N TYR A 36 3.36 54.40 -37.75
CA TYR A 36 4.70 53.84 -37.51
C TYR A 36 5.84 54.61 -38.18
N ALA A 37 5.56 55.29 -39.30
CA ALA A 37 6.48 56.25 -39.90
C ALA A 37 6.87 57.41 -38.96
N SER A 38 6.08 57.67 -37.91
CA SER A 38 6.38 58.65 -36.86
C SER A 38 6.77 58.03 -35.52
N ALA A 39 6.37 56.78 -35.25
CA ALA A 39 6.59 56.11 -33.98
C ALA A 39 7.95 55.38 -33.90
N LEU A 40 8.56 55.02 -35.04
CA LEU A 40 9.87 54.36 -35.07
C LEU A 40 11.01 55.39 -34.84
N PRO A 41 12.00 55.08 -33.99
CA PRO A 41 13.12 55.99 -33.74
C PRO A 41 13.98 56.27 -34.99
N ILE A 42 14.56 57.47 -35.06
CA ILE A 42 15.49 57.85 -36.14
C ILE A 42 16.66 56.86 -36.24
N SER A 43 17.20 56.40 -35.09
CA SER A 43 18.30 55.43 -35.03
C SER A 43 17.95 54.09 -35.68
N TYR A 44 16.69 53.66 -35.60
CA TYR A 44 16.22 52.45 -36.26
C TYR A 44 16.09 52.67 -37.78
N ALA A 45 15.54 53.82 -38.19
CA ALA A 45 15.34 54.17 -39.60
C ALA A 45 16.66 54.36 -40.38
N THR A 46 17.75 54.77 -39.73
CA THR A 46 19.05 54.94 -40.38
C THR A 46 19.77 53.62 -40.67
N GLU A 47 19.41 52.54 -39.96
CA GLU A 47 20.12 51.26 -39.99
C GLU A 47 19.28 50.08 -40.53
N THR A 48 17.96 50.26 -40.67
CA THR A 48 17.05 49.20 -41.13
C THR A 48 16.48 49.53 -42.51
N ASP A 49 16.52 48.59 -43.44
CA ASP A 49 15.87 48.73 -44.75
C ASP A 49 14.33 48.91 -44.61
N PRO A 50 13.68 49.82 -45.37
CA PRO A 50 12.23 50.02 -45.30
C PRO A 50 11.41 48.74 -45.48
N ALA A 51 11.81 47.79 -46.32
CA ALA A 51 11.08 46.54 -46.52
C ALA A 51 11.19 45.62 -45.29
N GLN A 52 12.31 45.66 -44.55
CA GLN A 52 12.41 44.99 -43.25
C GLN A 52 11.56 45.70 -42.20
N ALA A 53 11.56 47.02 -42.16
CA ALA A 53 10.71 47.79 -41.25
C ALA A 53 9.21 47.49 -41.45
N ILE A 54 8.79 47.22 -42.69
CA ILE A 54 7.42 46.78 -43.01
C ILE A 54 7.07 45.43 -42.34
N ARG A 55 8.02 44.50 -42.35
CA ARG A 55 7.88 43.19 -41.68
C ARG A 55 7.86 43.35 -40.16
N ASP A 56 8.76 44.15 -39.60
CA ASP A 56 8.86 44.40 -38.17
C ASP A 56 7.55 45.03 -37.62
N VAL A 57 6.98 46.01 -38.35
CA VAL A 57 5.68 46.60 -38.01
C VAL A 57 4.55 45.57 -38.06
N ALA A 58 4.55 44.68 -39.07
CA ALA A 58 3.53 43.64 -39.18
C ALA A 58 3.58 42.65 -38.00
N GLU A 59 4.79 42.28 -37.54
CA GLU A 59 4.96 41.41 -36.36
C GLU A 59 4.52 42.11 -35.07
N VAL A 60 4.90 43.39 -34.87
CA VAL A 60 4.47 44.18 -33.71
C VAL A 60 2.94 44.31 -33.65
N GLU A 61 2.28 44.47 -34.79
CA GLU A 61 0.81 44.55 -34.84
C GLU A 61 0.12 43.22 -34.57
N ARG A 62 0.72 42.11 -35.00
CA ARG A 62 0.19 40.76 -34.79
C ARG A 62 0.29 40.32 -33.32
N LEU A 63 1.28 40.82 -32.59
CA LEU A 63 1.53 40.46 -31.20
C LEU A 63 0.42 40.91 -30.25
N ALA A 64 0.02 40.03 -29.34
CA ALA A 64 -0.83 40.38 -28.22
C ALA A 64 -0.03 41.17 -27.15
N VAL A 65 -0.73 41.87 -26.26
CA VAL A 65 -0.10 42.53 -25.12
C VAL A 65 0.57 41.46 -24.22
N ASP A 66 1.75 41.78 -23.71
CA ASP A 66 2.59 40.92 -22.87
C ASP A 66 3.05 39.61 -23.54
N SER A 67 3.15 39.61 -24.87
CA SER A 67 3.69 38.49 -25.66
C SER A 67 4.98 38.86 -26.39
N VAL A 68 5.76 37.83 -26.75
CA VAL A 68 7.03 37.97 -27.47
C VAL A 68 7.07 37.10 -28.73
N ALA A 69 7.67 37.62 -29.79
CA ALA A 69 7.99 36.85 -30.99
C ALA A 69 9.48 36.98 -31.32
N LEU A 70 9.99 35.97 -32.02
CA LEU A 70 11.38 35.88 -32.46
C LEU A 70 11.39 35.53 -33.95
N THR A 71 12.24 36.20 -34.72
CA THR A 71 12.36 35.99 -36.17
C THR A 71 13.81 36.14 -36.61
N PHE A 72 14.26 35.24 -37.48
CA PHE A 72 15.57 35.34 -38.11
C PHE A 72 15.46 36.18 -39.38
N THR A 73 16.43 37.08 -39.57
CA THR A 73 16.57 37.87 -40.79
C THR A 73 17.88 37.48 -41.46
N THR A 74 17.80 37.08 -42.72
CA THR A 74 18.96 36.60 -43.47
C THR A 74 19.87 37.77 -43.82
N THR A 75 21.09 37.74 -43.31
CA THR A 75 22.25 38.45 -43.89
C THR A 75 22.81 37.62 -45.04
N GLU A 76 23.60 38.23 -45.94
CA GLU A 76 24.14 37.56 -47.14
C GLU A 76 24.66 36.14 -46.86
N ALA A 77 24.48 35.22 -47.82
CA ALA A 77 24.75 33.78 -47.68
C ALA A 77 26.20 33.38 -47.31
N SER A 78 27.10 34.34 -47.12
CA SER A 78 28.50 34.17 -46.71
C SER A 78 28.87 34.85 -45.37
N ALA A 79 27.91 35.41 -44.64
CA ALA A 79 28.18 36.07 -43.35
C ALA A 79 28.42 35.03 -42.22
N PRO A 80 29.42 35.24 -41.34
CA PRO A 80 29.68 34.33 -40.21
C PRO A 80 28.67 34.46 -39.06
N TYR A 81 27.76 35.43 -39.11
CA TYR A 81 26.77 35.75 -38.09
C TYR A 81 25.41 36.00 -38.73
N GLU A 82 24.34 35.64 -38.02
CA GLU A 82 22.95 35.88 -38.43
C GLU A 82 22.33 37.01 -37.59
N ASN A 83 21.27 37.66 -38.10
CA ASN A 83 20.52 38.66 -37.34
C ASN A 83 19.21 38.06 -36.83
N LEU A 84 18.98 38.24 -35.53
CA LEU A 84 17.83 37.73 -34.78
C LEU A 84 17.04 38.91 -34.22
N LYS A 85 15.78 39.05 -34.63
CA LYS A 85 14.88 40.08 -34.11
C LYS A 85 13.93 39.51 -33.06
N ILE A 86 13.83 40.19 -31.92
CA ILE A 86 12.87 39.90 -30.86
C ILE A 86 11.89 41.06 -30.75
N TYR A 87 10.60 40.76 -30.74
CA TYR A 87 9.51 41.73 -30.67
C TYR A 87 8.75 41.56 -29.38
N ALA A 88 8.53 42.63 -28.61
CA ALA A 88 7.78 42.60 -27.37
C ALA A 88 6.73 43.73 -27.33
N VAL A 89 5.56 43.47 -26.74
CA VAL A 89 4.50 44.47 -26.52
C VAL A 89 4.08 44.49 -25.06
N GLY A 90 3.90 45.67 -24.46
CA GLY A 90 3.48 45.81 -23.05
C GLY A 90 4.65 45.92 -22.09
N LYS A 91 5.29 44.80 -21.72
CA LYS A 91 6.53 44.77 -20.93
C LYS A 91 7.78 44.75 -21.82
N PRO A 92 8.85 45.50 -21.49
CA PRO A 92 10.12 45.37 -22.18
C PRO A 92 10.70 43.96 -21.94
N ALA A 93 11.51 43.47 -22.88
CA ALA A 93 12.28 42.23 -22.72
C ALA A 93 13.74 42.60 -22.42
N PRO A 94 14.12 42.80 -21.14
CA PRO A 94 15.46 43.29 -20.82
C PRO A 94 16.51 42.20 -21.08
N LEU A 95 17.71 42.63 -21.48
CA LEU A 95 18.77 41.73 -21.94
C LEU A 95 19.17 40.67 -20.89
N ASN A 96 19.11 41.00 -19.60
CA ASN A 96 19.40 40.06 -18.50
C ASN A 96 18.38 38.91 -18.40
N GLU A 97 17.20 39.04 -18.99
CA GLU A 97 16.18 37.98 -19.09
C GLU A 97 16.27 37.22 -20.42
N VAL A 98 16.60 37.92 -21.52
CA VAL A 98 16.69 37.35 -22.86
C VAL A 98 17.95 36.50 -23.07
N LEU A 99 19.13 36.99 -22.65
CA LEU A 99 20.40 36.29 -22.89
C LEU A 99 20.45 34.89 -22.29
N PRO A 100 20.01 34.65 -21.03
CA PRO A 100 19.98 33.30 -20.49
C PRO A 100 19.18 32.31 -21.35
N ILE A 101 18.06 32.75 -21.93
CA ILE A 101 17.23 31.91 -22.81
C ILE A 101 17.99 31.58 -24.10
N LEU A 102 18.57 32.59 -24.77
CA LEU A 102 19.35 32.38 -26.00
C LEU A 102 20.56 31.47 -25.76
N SER A 103 21.32 31.71 -24.69
CA SER A 103 22.45 30.87 -24.32
C SER A 103 22.03 29.42 -24.03
N SER A 104 20.86 29.21 -23.40
CA SER A 104 20.33 27.86 -23.17
C SER A 104 20.03 27.10 -24.47
N LEU A 105 19.66 27.81 -25.53
CA LEU A 105 19.40 27.26 -26.87
C LEU A 105 20.69 27.02 -27.69
N GLY A 106 21.86 27.38 -27.13
CA GLY A 106 23.14 27.36 -27.86
C GLY A 106 23.34 28.56 -28.77
N VAL A 107 22.58 29.65 -28.59
CA VAL A 107 22.67 30.87 -29.40
C VAL A 107 23.47 31.92 -28.63
N ASN A 108 24.58 32.37 -29.21
CA ASN A 108 25.42 33.40 -28.61
C ASN A 108 25.11 34.76 -29.23
N ALA A 109 24.58 35.70 -28.44
CA ALA A 109 24.39 37.08 -28.89
C ALA A 109 25.69 37.88 -28.76
N LEU A 110 26.05 38.60 -29.81
CA LEU A 110 27.29 39.38 -29.94
C LEU A 110 27.07 40.88 -29.80
N ASP A 111 25.98 41.39 -30.37
CA ASP A 111 25.59 42.81 -30.36
C ASP A 111 24.07 42.94 -30.21
N GLU A 112 23.59 44.05 -29.66
CA GLU A 112 22.16 44.34 -29.46
C GLU A 112 21.83 45.78 -29.86
N ARG A 113 20.76 45.96 -30.63
CA ARG A 113 20.22 47.28 -31.01
C ARG A 113 18.72 47.36 -30.69
N PRO A 114 18.34 47.96 -29.54
CA PRO A 114 16.95 48.10 -29.16
C PRO A 114 16.29 49.32 -29.80
N ALA A 115 15.08 49.15 -30.32
CA ALA A 115 14.21 50.21 -30.82
C ALA A 115 12.86 50.17 -30.09
N ALA A 116 12.55 51.21 -29.32
CA ALA A 116 11.27 51.35 -28.64
C ALA A 116 10.31 52.20 -29.48
N LEU A 117 9.05 51.76 -29.58
CA LEU A 117 7.99 52.46 -30.31
C LEU A 117 6.65 52.36 -29.58
N THR A 118 5.66 53.10 -30.05
CA THR A 118 4.29 53.08 -29.49
C THR A 118 3.33 52.59 -30.55
N ARG A 119 2.47 51.62 -30.23
CA ARG A 119 1.40 51.12 -31.08
C ARG A 119 0.24 52.14 -31.22
N PRO A 120 -0.65 52.01 -32.22
CA PRO A 120 -1.82 52.87 -32.36
C PRO A 120 -2.77 52.86 -31.15
N ASP A 121 -2.79 51.77 -30.37
CA ASP A 121 -3.58 51.62 -29.13
C ASP A 121 -2.93 52.28 -27.90
N GLY A 122 -1.78 52.93 -28.06
CA GLY A 122 -1.03 53.60 -26.99
C GLY A 122 -0.13 52.67 -26.16
N ARG A 123 -0.06 51.37 -26.48
CA ARG A 123 0.86 50.44 -25.80
C ARG A 123 2.29 50.60 -26.31
N ARG A 124 3.27 50.45 -25.43
CA ARG A 124 4.69 50.42 -25.81
C ARG A 124 5.02 49.06 -26.45
N ALA A 125 5.85 49.10 -27.48
CA ALA A 125 6.44 47.95 -28.12
C ALA A 125 7.94 48.14 -28.30
N TRP A 126 8.67 47.04 -28.43
CA TRP A 126 10.11 47.01 -28.59
C TRP A 126 10.49 46.04 -29.71
N ILE A 127 11.48 46.44 -30.50
CA ILE A 127 12.17 45.61 -31.48
C ILE A 127 13.62 45.53 -31.01
N TYR A 128 14.11 44.35 -30.71
CA TYR A 128 15.51 44.10 -30.35
C TYR A 128 16.17 43.40 -31.52
N ASP A 129 17.16 44.03 -32.15
CA ASP A 129 17.93 43.45 -33.24
C ASP A 129 19.27 42.93 -32.69
N LEU A 130 19.48 41.62 -32.75
CA LEU A 130 20.63 40.93 -32.17
C LEU A 130 21.46 40.30 -33.27
N THR A 131 22.76 40.59 -33.29
CA THR A 131 23.69 39.80 -34.10
C THR A 131 24.07 38.54 -33.31
N VAL A 132 23.83 37.36 -33.88
CA VAL A 132 24.03 36.08 -33.21
C VAL A 132 25.01 35.18 -33.97
N ASP A 133 25.78 34.42 -33.21
CA ASP A 133 26.61 33.31 -33.70
C ASP A 133 25.83 32.00 -33.58
N LEU A 134 25.63 31.33 -34.72
CA LEU A 134 24.93 30.06 -34.83
C LEU A 134 25.83 29.03 -35.53
N PRO A 135 26.12 27.89 -34.91
CA PRO A 135 26.83 26.81 -35.58
C PRO A 135 26.02 26.26 -36.77
N ALA A 136 26.70 25.82 -37.83
CA ALA A 136 26.07 25.12 -38.95
C ALA A 136 25.57 23.74 -38.50
N VAL A 137 24.26 23.49 -38.60
CA VAL A 137 23.63 22.21 -38.21
C VAL A 137 22.62 21.78 -39.28
N THR A 138 22.46 20.47 -39.45
CA THR A 138 21.53 19.82 -40.39
C THR A 138 20.06 19.91 -39.97
N ASP A 139 19.17 20.17 -40.94
CA ASP A 139 17.73 20.23 -40.75
C ASP A 139 17.10 18.85 -40.44
N GLY A 140 16.65 18.66 -39.20
CA GLY A 140 15.70 17.61 -38.81
C GLY A 140 14.22 18.02 -39.04
N HIS A 141 13.32 17.04 -39.12
CA HIS A 141 11.97 17.05 -39.71
C HIS A 141 10.98 18.21 -39.40
N GLY A 142 10.12 18.50 -40.38
CA GLY A 142 8.78 19.11 -40.24
C GLY A 142 8.70 20.64 -40.16
N THR A 143 9.52 21.28 -39.34
CA THR A 143 9.57 22.74 -39.13
C THR A 143 10.97 23.26 -39.40
N THR A 144 11.07 24.44 -40.00
CA THR A 144 12.38 25.12 -40.21
C THR A 144 13.10 25.31 -38.87
N ARG A 145 14.43 25.19 -38.86
CA ARG A 145 15.30 25.51 -37.70
C ARG A 145 14.82 26.74 -36.92
N ASP A 146 14.59 27.83 -37.65
CA ASP A 146 14.18 29.14 -37.13
C ASP A 146 12.86 29.08 -36.36
N GLY A 147 11.87 28.34 -36.88
CA GLY A 147 10.58 28.13 -36.23
C GLY A 147 10.70 27.38 -34.91
N ARG A 148 11.52 26.32 -34.86
CA ARG A 148 11.75 25.57 -33.61
C ARG A 148 12.39 26.42 -32.52
N ILE A 149 13.38 27.24 -32.91
CA ILE A 149 14.06 28.16 -31.98
C ILE A 149 13.08 29.23 -31.49
N ALA A 150 12.27 29.81 -32.38
CA ALA A 150 11.26 30.80 -32.02
C ALA A 150 10.23 30.24 -31.03
N ASP A 151 9.76 29.02 -31.25
CA ASP A 151 8.81 28.37 -30.35
C ASP A 151 9.43 28.01 -29.00
N ALA A 152 10.67 27.51 -28.99
CA ALA A 152 11.40 27.21 -27.75
C ALA A 152 11.68 28.47 -26.93
N PHE A 153 12.07 29.57 -27.59
CA PHE A 153 12.27 30.87 -26.96
C PHE A 153 10.97 31.38 -26.34
N ARG A 154 9.86 31.32 -27.08
CA ARG A 154 8.54 31.75 -26.57
C ARG A 154 8.13 30.94 -25.35
N ALA A 155 8.28 29.62 -25.40
CA ALA A 155 7.95 28.73 -24.29
C ALA A 155 8.82 29.02 -23.05
N ALA A 156 10.12 29.30 -23.23
CA ALA A 156 11.00 29.66 -22.13
C ALA A 156 10.63 31.03 -21.54
N TRP A 157 10.27 32.00 -22.40
CA TRP A 157 9.82 33.33 -22.02
C TRP A 157 8.52 33.32 -21.21
N THR A 158 7.55 32.49 -21.61
CA THR A 158 6.27 32.33 -20.90
C THR A 158 6.35 31.39 -19.69
N GLY A 159 7.51 30.77 -19.44
CA GLY A 159 7.74 29.84 -18.33
C GLY A 159 7.13 28.45 -18.54
N GLU A 160 6.82 28.07 -19.78
CA GLU A 160 6.33 26.74 -20.16
C GLU A 160 7.45 25.68 -20.26
N THR A 161 8.71 26.12 -20.37
CA THR A 161 9.90 25.26 -20.31
C THR A 161 10.99 25.92 -19.48
N GLU A 162 11.86 25.12 -18.85
CA GLU A 162 13.03 25.60 -18.13
C GLU A 162 14.09 26.21 -19.06
N VAL A 163 14.90 27.10 -18.50
CA VAL A 163 16.10 27.66 -19.14
C VAL A 163 17.33 26.86 -18.68
N ASP A 164 17.70 25.83 -19.46
CA ASP A 164 18.73 24.85 -19.11
C ASP A 164 19.51 24.31 -20.33
N GLY A 165 20.52 23.45 -20.10
CA GLY A 165 21.34 22.91 -21.19
C GLY A 165 20.60 21.95 -22.13
N PHE A 166 19.43 21.41 -21.74
CA PHE A 166 18.61 20.59 -22.62
C PHE A 166 18.07 21.39 -23.82
N ASN A 167 17.82 22.69 -23.67
CA ASN A 167 17.30 23.54 -24.75
C ASN A 167 18.23 23.57 -25.98
N ALA A 168 19.53 23.35 -25.81
CA ALA A 168 20.49 23.28 -26.91
C ALA A 168 20.22 22.11 -27.87
N LEU A 169 19.47 21.08 -27.46
CA LEU A 169 19.01 19.99 -28.34
C LEU A 169 18.04 20.48 -29.43
N VAL A 170 17.38 21.63 -29.22
CA VAL A 170 16.53 22.25 -30.26
C VAL A 170 17.37 22.60 -31.49
N LEU A 171 18.54 23.21 -31.25
CA LEU A 171 19.47 23.59 -32.30
C LEU A 171 20.27 22.39 -32.80
N HIS A 172 20.90 21.62 -31.90
CA HIS A 172 21.88 20.59 -32.27
C HIS A 172 21.29 19.25 -32.70
N ALA A 173 20.14 18.86 -32.16
CA ALA A 173 19.46 17.60 -32.49
C ALA A 173 18.19 17.80 -33.33
N GLY A 174 17.85 19.05 -33.68
CA GLY A 174 16.66 19.35 -34.47
C GLY A 174 15.35 18.94 -33.78
N LEU A 175 15.30 18.99 -32.45
CA LEU A 175 14.09 18.63 -31.70
C LEU A 175 13.20 19.85 -31.44
N GLY A 176 11.89 19.64 -31.37
CA GLY A 176 10.98 20.65 -30.82
C GLY A 176 11.11 20.75 -29.29
N TRP A 177 10.82 21.92 -28.70
CA TRP A 177 10.95 22.13 -27.25
C TRP A 177 10.12 21.14 -26.41
N ARG A 178 8.96 20.70 -26.91
CA ARG A 178 8.13 19.67 -26.25
C ARG A 178 8.82 18.30 -26.24
N GLN A 179 9.51 17.92 -27.32
CA GLN A 179 10.30 16.67 -27.36
C GLN A 179 11.49 16.75 -26.41
N VAL A 180 12.15 17.91 -26.33
CA VAL A 180 13.19 18.17 -25.33
C VAL A 180 12.65 18.04 -23.91
N THR A 181 11.43 18.50 -23.66
CA THR A 181 10.76 18.37 -22.36
C THR A 181 10.52 16.91 -21.96
N VAL A 182 10.22 16.01 -22.92
CA VAL A 182 10.13 14.55 -22.66
C VAL A 182 11.47 14.02 -22.12
N LEU A 183 12.57 14.31 -22.82
CA LEU A 183 13.91 13.88 -22.41
C LEU A 183 14.32 14.48 -21.06
N ARG A 184 13.97 15.75 -20.82
CA ARG A 184 14.19 16.44 -19.54
C ARG A 184 13.43 15.76 -18.41
N ALA A 185 12.16 15.41 -18.62
CA ALA A 185 11.34 14.73 -17.64
C ALA A 185 11.87 13.33 -17.31
N TYR A 186 12.28 12.54 -18.31
CA TYR A 186 12.93 11.25 -18.08
C TYR A 186 14.26 11.37 -17.32
N ALA A 187 15.09 12.36 -17.65
CA ALA A 187 16.32 12.61 -16.89
C ALA A 187 16.03 13.02 -15.43
N ALA A 188 14.98 13.82 -15.20
CA ALA A 188 14.55 14.21 -13.86
C ALA A 188 14.02 13.01 -13.05
N TYR A 189 13.26 12.11 -13.68
CA TYR A 189 12.81 10.86 -13.06
C TYR A 189 13.98 9.92 -12.72
N LEU A 190 14.96 9.75 -13.63
CA LEU A 190 16.14 8.91 -13.36
C LEU A 190 16.96 9.41 -12.18
N ARG A 191 17.06 10.74 -12.00
CA ARG A 191 17.67 11.32 -10.80
C ARG A 191 16.93 10.90 -9.53
N GLN A 192 15.59 10.94 -9.55
CA GLN A 192 14.74 10.46 -8.45
C GLN A 192 14.82 8.94 -8.24
N ALA A 193 15.18 8.17 -9.28
CA ALA A 193 15.44 6.74 -9.19
C ALA A 193 16.81 6.39 -8.56
N GLY A 194 17.68 7.38 -8.33
CA GLY A 194 19.01 7.18 -7.73
C GLY A 194 20.13 7.05 -8.76
N LEU A 195 19.91 7.44 -10.02
CA LEU A 195 20.96 7.44 -11.04
C LEU A 195 22.09 8.42 -10.64
N PRO A 196 23.36 7.99 -10.59
CA PRO A 196 24.46 8.75 -9.97
C PRO A 196 25.07 9.82 -10.90
N TYR A 197 24.29 10.37 -11.83
CA TYR A 197 24.77 11.33 -12.82
C TYR A 197 24.07 12.69 -12.65
N SER A 198 24.84 13.78 -12.73
CA SER A 198 24.29 15.13 -12.67
C SER A 198 23.48 15.45 -13.93
N ARG A 199 22.52 16.38 -13.81
CA ARG A 199 21.76 16.92 -14.95
C ARG A 199 22.69 17.37 -16.10
N SER A 200 23.72 18.14 -15.76
CA SER A 200 24.72 18.63 -16.73
C SER A 200 25.47 17.51 -17.46
N ASN A 201 25.68 16.36 -16.81
CA ASN A 201 26.30 15.21 -17.45
C ASN A 201 25.36 14.56 -18.47
N VAL A 202 24.08 14.43 -18.13
CA VAL A 202 23.05 13.90 -19.04
C VAL A 202 22.88 14.83 -20.25
N GLU A 203 22.78 16.14 -20.02
CA GLU A 203 22.73 17.17 -21.08
C GLU A 203 23.91 17.01 -22.06
N ARG A 204 25.13 16.92 -21.54
CA ARG A 204 26.35 16.73 -22.34
C ARG A 204 26.35 15.42 -23.14
N VAL A 205 25.87 14.32 -22.56
CA VAL A 205 25.80 13.01 -23.25
C VAL A 205 24.81 13.06 -24.41
N LEU A 206 23.62 13.65 -24.22
CA LEU A 206 22.62 13.78 -25.28
C LEU A 206 23.09 14.71 -26.40
N LEU A 207 23.76 15.82 -26.05
CA LEU A 207 24.37 16.74 -27.02
C LEU A 207 25.54 16.11 -27.78
N GLY A 208 26.31 15.23 -27.13
CA GLY A 208 27.40 14.49 -27.77
C GLY A 208 26.94 13.35 -28.69
N ASN A 209 25.67 12.93 -28.59
CA ASN A 209 25.11 11.77 -29.31
C ASN A 209 23.76 12.11 -29.96
N THR A 210 23.67 13.23 -30.69
CA THR A 210 22.41 13.76 -31.25
C THR A 210 21.63 12.75 -32.10
N GLY A 211 22.31 11.90 -32.88
CA GLY A 211 21.67 10.86 -33.67
C GLY A 211 20.95 9.81 -32.81
N ILE A 212 21.54 9.40 -31.68
CA ILE A 212 20.88 8.48 -30.73
C ILE A 212 19.72 9.19 -30.03
N THR A 213 19.92 10.45 -29.65
CA THR A 213 18.86 11.29 -29.06
C THR A 213 17.63 11.39 -29.97
N GLN A 214 17.83 11.54 -31.29
CA GLN A 214 16.74 11.52 -32.27
C GLN A 214 16.04 10.15 -32.33
N LEU A 215 16.80 9.07 -32.41
CA LEU A 215 16.25 7.70 -32.44
C LEU A 215 15.41 7.38 -31.19
N LEU A 216 15.80 7.88 -30.00
CA LEU A 216 15.03 7.74 -28.77
C LEU A 216 13.66 8.45 -28.86
N VAL A 217 13.63 9.67 -29.40
CA VAL A 217 12.39 10.43 -29.59
C VAL A 217 11.50 9.79 -30.67
N GLU A 218 12.10 9.27 -31.75
CA GLU A 218 11.40 8.50 -32.79
C GLU A 218 10.75 7.24 -32.21
N LEU A 219 11.48 6.50 -31.37
CA LEU A 219 10.96 5.30 -30.70
C LEU A 219 9.82 5.66 -29.76
N HIS A 220 9.94 6.75 -28.98
CA HIS A 220 8.86 7.24 -28.13
C HIS A 220 7.59 7.54 -28.94
N ALA A 221 7.72 8.22 -30.08
CA ALA A 221 6.60 8.52 -30.96
C ALA A 221 5.97 7.26 -31.57
N LEU A 222 6.77 6.38 -32.16
CA LEU A 222 6.26 5.13 -32.73
C LEU A 222 5.51 4.28 -31.70
N ARG A 223 5.92 4.35 -30.43
CA ARG A 223 5.28 3.61 -29.34
C ARG A 223 3.96 4.22 -28.87
N LEU A 224 3.87 5.55 -28.79
CA LEU A 224 2.88 6.24 -27.96
C LEU A 224 2.03 7.28 -28.70
N ASP A 225 2.38 7.60 -29.95
CA ASP A 225 1.60 8.54 -30.79
C ASP A 225 0.37 7.82 -31.38
N PRO A 226 -0.87 8.21 -31.03
CA PRO A 226 -2.08 7.61 -31.58
C PRO A 226 -2.27 7.89 -33.08
N ALA A 227 -1.55 8.86 -33.66
CA ALA A 227 -1.61 9.17 -35.09
C ALA A 227 -0.74 8.25 -35.95
N LEU A 228 0.17 7.48 -35.35
CA LEU A 228 1.04 6.55 -36.06
C LEU A 228 0.47 5.13 -36.07
N ASP A 229 0.64 4.44 -37.20
CA ASP A 229 0.30 3.02 -37.31
C ASP A 229 1.25 2.19 -36.46
N ARG A 230 0.68 1.38 -35.57
CA ARG A 230 1.41 0.54 -34.63
C ARG A 230 1.83 -0.77 -35.31
N ASP A 231 2.98 -0.75 -35.97
CA ASP A 231 3.64 -1.95 -36.48
C ASP A 231 4.69 -2.45 -35.48
N ALA A 232 4.41 -3.60 -34.85
CA ALA A 232 5.31 -4.22 -33.89
C ALA A 232 6.67 -4.57 -34.51
N ALA A 233 6.74 -4.93 -35.80
CA ALA A 233 8.00 -5.24 -36.46
C ALA A 233 8.85 -3.98 -36.67
N ALA A 234 8.21 -2.86 -37.04
CA ALA A 234 8.88 -1.56 -37.15
C ALA A 234 9.39 -1.06 -35.80
N GLU A 235 8.59 -1.25 -34.73
CA GLU A 235 8.98 -0.90 -33.36
C GLU A 235 10.22 -1.69 -32.91
N THR A 236 10.22 -3.01 -33.08
CA THR A 236 11.38 -3.87 -32.77
C THR A 236 12.60 -3.47 -33.61
N ALA A 237 12.43 -3.25 -34.91
CA ALA A 237 13.55 -2.86 -35.78
C ALA A 237 14.17 -1.49 -35.38
N LEU A 238 13.34 -0.53 -34.96
CA LEU A 238 13.83 0.76 -34.48
C LEU A 238 14.54 0.62 -33.11
N GLU A 239 14.00 -0.20 -32.23
CA GLU A 239 14.60 -0.50 -30.93
C GLU A 239 15.96 -1.20 -31.06
N ASP A 240 16.09 -2.14 -31.99
CA ASP A 240 17.37 -2.81 -32.31
C ASP A 240 18.39 -1.80 -32.86
N ARG A 241 17.95 -0.88 -33.72
CA ARG A 241 18.80 0.21 -34.23
C ARG A 241 19.28 1.14 -33.12
N VAL A 242 18.40 1.50 -32.18
CA VAL A 242 18.77 2.32 -31.02
C VAL A 242 19.80 1.58 -30.17
N SER A 243 19.55 0.30 -29.86
CA SER A 243 20.44 -0.52 -29.05
C SER A 243 21.83 -0.66 -29.69
N ALA A 244 21.90 -0.97 -30.99
CA ALA A 244 23.15 -1.05 -31.72
C ALA A 244 23.91 0.29 -31.78
N ALA A 245 23.19 1.41 -31.88
CA ALA A 245 23.80 2.73 -31.84
C ALA A 245 24.38 3.05 -30.45
N ILE A 246 23.70 2.63 -29.37
CA ILE A 246 24.21 2.75 -28.00
C ILE A 246 25.44 1.87 -27.79
N ASP A 247 25.43 0.62 -28.29
CA ASP A 247 26.58 -0.30 -28.20
C ASP A 247 27.86 0.28 -28.84
N ALA A 248 27.71 1.16 -29.84
CA ALA A 248 28.82 1.82 -30.52
C ALA A 248 29.36 3.07 -29.80
N VAL A 249 28.74 3.52 -28.70
CA VAL A 249 29.12 4.74 -27.98
C VAL A 249 30.43 4.53 -27.21
N ALA A 250 31.35 5.49 -27.36
CA ALA A 250 32.56 5.53 -26.57
C ALA A 250 32.29 6.06 -25.14
N GLY A 251 32.46 5.19 -24.15
CA GLY A 251 32.44 5.56 -22.73
C GLY A 251 31.27 4.97 -21.95
N ILE A 252 31.58 4.32 -20.82
CA ILE A 252 30.64 3.57 -20.00
C ILE A 252 29.52 4.47 -19.44
N ASP A 253 29.83 5.72 -19.10
CA ASP A 253 28.83 6.65 -18.56
C ASP A 253 27.79 7.06 -19.61
N ALA A 254 28.22 7.30 -20.85
CA ALA A 254 27.32 7.66 -21.93
C ALA A 254 26.42 6.48 -22.31
N ASP A 255 27.00 5.27 -22.38
CA ASP A 255 26.25 4.01 -22.55
C ASP A 255 25.16 3.85 -21.49
N ARG A 256 25.53 3.94 -20.19
CA ARG A 256 24.59 3.81 -19.07
C ARG A 256 23.45 4.82 -19.11
N ILE A 257 23.74 6.10 -19.40
CA ILE A 257 22.72 7.15 -19.48
C ILE A 257 21.74 6.87 -20.63
N LEU A 258 22.25 6.51 -21.81
CA LEU A 258 21.41 6.25 -22.98
C LEU A 258 20.58 4.97 -22.81
N ARG A 259 21.13 3.91 -22.21
CA ARG A 259 20.37 2.70 -21.86
C ARG A 259 19.29 2.96 -20.84
N ALA A 260 19.55 3.78 -19.81
CA ALA A 260 18.54 4.15 -18.82
C ALA A 260 17.38 4.95 -19.45
N LEU A 261 17.66 5.85 -20.40
CA LEU A 261 16.62 6.55 -21.15
C LEU A 261 15.81 5.60 -22.05
N LEU A 262 16.48 4.66 -22.73
CA LEU A 262 15.82 3.62 -23.51
C LEU A 262 14.93 2.72 -22.63
N SER A 263 15.41 2.35 -21.45
CA SER A 263 14.67 1.59 -20.42
C SER A 263 13.35 2.29 -20.06
N LEU A 264 13.37 3.60 -19.80
CA LEU A 264 12.15 4.37 -19.53
C LEU A 264 11.18 4.46 -20.70
N ILE A 265 11.68 4.65 -21.92
CA ILE A 265 10.82 4.68 -23.13
C ILE A 265 10.11 3.34 -23.32
N ARG A 266 10.83 2.23 -23.12
CA ARG A 266 10.26 0.87 -23.17
C ARG A 266 9.18 0.68 -22.09
N ALA A 267 9.49 1.10 -20.86
CA ALA A 267 8.61 0.97 -19.71
C ALA A 267 7.39 1.91 -19.73
N THR A 268 7.37 2.95 -20.57
CA THR A 268 6.25 3.90 -20.63
C THR A 268 5.02 3.22 -21.22
N THR A 269 3.96 3.11 -20.40
CA THR A 269 2.70 2.48 -20.80
C THR A 269 1.63 3.47 -21.27
N ARG A 270 1.64 4.69 -20.74
CA ARG A 270 0.74 5.80 -21.10
C ARG A 270 1.46 7.14 -20.98
N THR A 271 1.09 8.12 -21.79
CA THR A 271 1.55 9.51 -21.64
C THR A 271 0.51 10.51 -22.12
N THR A 272 0.44 11.67 -21.47
CA THR A 272 -0.42 12.79 -21.90
C THR A 272 0.19 13.61 -23.05
N TYR A 273 1.42 13.31 -23.47
CA TYR A 273 2.14 14.09 -24.49
C TYR A 273 1.36 14.28 -25.79
N TYR A 274 0.70 13.21 -26.27
CA TYR A 274 -0.02 13.16 -27.54
C TYR A 274 -1.53 13.47 -27.43
N ALA A 275 -2.04 13.74 -26.22
CA ALA A 275 -3.46 14.00 -26.02
C ALA A 275 -3.90 15.31 -26.72
N GLY A 276 -5.10 15.29 -27.30
CA GLY A 276 -5.61 16.30 -28.26
C GLY A 276 -5.91 17.71 -27.73
N ASP A 277 -5.60 18.00 -26.46
CA ASP A 277 -5.72 19.34 -25.89
C ASP A 277 -4.32 19.90 -25.59
N PRO A 278 -3.65 20.50 -26.60
CA PRO A 278 -2.30 21.04 -26.50
C PRO A 278 -2.34 22.41 -25.79
N ARG A 279 -3.02 22.51 -24.64
CA ARG A 279 -3.00 23.72 -23.83
C ARG A 279 -1.54 24.00 -23.41
N PRO A 280 -0.94 25.12 -23.85
CA PRO A 280 0.38 25.55 -23.38
C PRO A 280 0.39 25.60 -21.85
N GLY A 281 1.42 25.03 -21.20
CA GLY A 281 1.56 25.03 -19.74
C GLY A 281 0.90 23.90 -18.95
N ARG A 282 0.38 22.84 -19.58
CA ARG A 282 -0.10 21.63 -18.88
C ARG A 282 1.09 20.72 -18.52
N ALA A 283 1.13 20.20 -17.29
CA ALA A 283 2.10 19.18 -16.91
C ALA A 283 2.08 17.96 -17.83
N LEU A 284 3.29 17.48 -18.13
CA LEU A 284 3.53 16.24 -18.84
C LEU A 284 3.45 15.08 -17.86
N ALA A 285 2.69 14.04 -18.20
CA ALA A 285 2.55 12.87 -17.36
C ALA A 285 2.94 11.60 -18.11
N PHE A 286 3.57 10.68 -17.38
CA PHE A 286 3.95 9.35 -17.83
C PHE A 286 3.46 8.32 -16.83
N LYS A 287 2.98 7.19 -17.31
CA LYS A 287 2.79 5.98 -16.52
C LYS A 287 3.84 4.97 -16.95
N PHE A 288 4.56 4.40 -15.99
CA PHE A 288 5.59 3.40 -16.19
C PHE A 288 5.16 2.04 -15.66
N ASP A 289 5.48 0.96 -16.37
CA ASP A 289 5.65 -0.38 -15.80
C ASP A 289 7.00 -0.43 -15.07
N SER A 290 6.97 -0.13 -13.78
CA SER A 290 8.17 -0.01 -12.96
C SER A 290 8.87 -1.33 -12.71
N SER A 291 8.19 -2.47 -12.90
CA SER A 291 8.83 -3.78 -12.79
C SER A 291 9.88 -4.01 -13.88
N SER A 292 9.69 -3.37 -15.04
CA SER A 292 10.57 -3.45 -16.22
C SER A 292 11.75 -2.48 -16.22
N ILE A 293 11.86 -1.58 -15.23
CA ILE A 293 12.93 -0.58 -15.15
C ILE A 293 14.04 -1.09 -14.21
N ASP A 294 15.18 -1.45 -14.77
CA ASP A 294 16.27 -2.05 -14.00
C ASP A 294 16.97 -1.09 -13.04
N GLU A 295 16.95 0.20 -13.36
CA GLU A 295 17.54 1.28 -12.57
C GLU A 295 16.81 1.52 -11.25
N LEU A 296 15.60 0.98 -11.05
CA LEU A 296 14.81 1.21 -9.84
C LEU A 296 15.28 0.33 -8.66
N PRO A 297 15.43 0.91 -7.45
CA PRO A 297 15.72 0.13 -6.24
C PRO A 297 14.52 -0.73 -5.83
N LEU A 298 14.80 -1.83 -5.12
CA LEU A 298 13.76 -2.70 -4.57
C LEU A 298 13.05 -2.08 -3.35
N PRO A 299 11.77 -2.44 -3.12
CA PRO A 299 10.89 -3.16 -4.03
C PRO A 299 10.40 -2.24 -5.15
N ARG A 300 10.26 -2.78 -6.36
CA ARG A 300 9.72 -2.04 -7.51
C ARG A 300 8.18 -2.05 -7.43
N PRO A 301 7.51 -0.90 -7.45
CA PRO A 301 6.06 -0.84 -7.64
C PRO A 301 5.66 -1.52 -8.96
N LYS A 302 4.38 -1.89 -9.10
CA LYS A 302 3.84 -2.37 -10.38
C LYS A 302 3.79 -1.22 -11.39
N TYR A 303 3.27 -0.07 -10.95
CA TYR A 303 3.21 1.14 -11.77
C TYR A 303 3.71 2.37 -11.03
N GLU A 304 4.34 3.28 -11.76
CA GLU A 304 4.64 4.64 -11.31
C GLU A 304 4.11 5.66 -12.31
N ALA A 305 3.28 6.58 -11.82
CA ALA A 305 2.94 7.78 -12.58
C ALA A 305 3.91 8.90 -12.19
N TYR A 306 4.55 9.53 -13.18
CA TYR A 306 5.41 10.70 -12.99
C TYR A 306 4.81 11.89 -13.73
N VAL A 307 4.69 13.01 -13.02
CA VAL A 307 4.13 14.27 -13.53
C VAL A 307 5.20 15.34 -13.43
N TYR A 308 5.39 16.07 -14.52
CA TYR A 308 6.47 17.01 -14.70
C TYR A 308 5.99 18.33 -15.33
N SER A 309 6.28 19.44 -14.68
CA SER A 309 6.18 20.78 -15.27
C SER A 309 7.28 21.70 -14.74
N PRO A 310 7.45 22.91 -15.29
CA PRO A 310 8.33 23.92 -14.70
C PRO A 310 7.93 24.31 -13.28
N GLN A 311 6.66 24.17 -12.90
CA GLN A 311 6.13 24.56 -11.60
C GLN A 311 6.20 23.43 -10.56
N MET A 312 6.11 22.17 -10.99
CA MET A 312 6.04 21.03 -10.07
C MET A 312 6.64 19.73 -10.63
N GLU A 313 7.05 18.84 -9.73
CA GLU A 313 7.29 17.42 -10.05
C GLU A 313 6.49 16.56 -9.07
N GLY A 314 5.96 15.43 -9.53
CA GLY A 314 5.22 14.51 -8.68
C GLY A 314 5.34 13.06 -9.11
N VAL A 315 5.29 12.14 -8.15
CA VAL A 315 5.25 10.69 -8.37
C VAL A 315 4.04 10.08 -7.68
N HIS A 316 3.46 9.04 -8.27
CA HIS A 316 2.45 8.19 -7.64
C HIS A 316 2.79 6.72 -7.89
N LEU A 317 3.16 6.00 -6.83
CA LEU A 317 3.63 4.62 -6.84
C LEU A 317 2.46 3.69 -6.47
N ARG A 318 2.21 2.63 -7.26
CA ARG A 318 1.15 1.64 -7.03
C ARG A 318 1.72 0.22 -7.09
N PHE A 319 1.39 -0.61 -6.11
CA PHE A 319 1.79 -2.02 -6.09
C PHE A 319 0.79 -2.96 -6.78
N ASP A 320 -0.39 -2.46 -7.15
CA ASP A 320 -1.42 -3.24 -7.84
C ASP A 320 -2.40 -2.35 -8.62
N ASP A 321 -3.30 -2.98 -9.38
CA ASP A 321 -4.36 -2.31 -10.15
C ASP A 321 -5.39 -1.66 -9.22
N VAL A 322 -5.82 -2.35 -8.17
CA VAL A 322 -6.66 -1.75 -7.13
C VAL A 322 -5.75 -1.35 -5.98
N ALA A 323 -5.28 -0.10 -5.99
CA ALA A 323 -4.34 0.39 -5.00
C ALA A 323 -4.71 1.79 -4.50
N ARG A 324 -4.29 2.10 -3.28
CA ARG A 324 -4.66 3.34 -2.59
C ARG A 324 -3.56 3.85 -1.67
N GLY A 325 -3.42 5.17 -1.61
CA GLY A 325 -2.83 5.82 -0.46
C GLY A 325 -2.66 7.34 -0.58
N GLY A 326 -2.01 7.90 0.44
CA GLY A 326 -1.91 9.33 0.63
C GLY A 326 -1.00 10.04 -0.37
N LEU A 327 -1.32 11.32 -0.66
CA LEU A 327 -0.48 12.23 -1.45
C LEU A 327 0.25 13.22 -0.54
N ARG A 328 1.58 13.17 -0.48
CA ARG A 328 2.39 14.08 0.35
C ARG A 328 2.86 15.32 -0.41
N TRP A 329 2.76 16.49 0.22
CA TRP A 329 3.52 17.66 -0.22
C TRP A 329 4.89 17.61 0.44
N SER A 330 5.92 17.30 -0.35
CA SER A 330 7.30 17.16 0.12
C SER A 330 8.10 18.45 -0.06
N ASP A 331 9.03 18.70 0.85
CA ASP A 331 10.08 19.70 0.75
C ASP A 331 11.40 19.13 0.18
N ARG A 332 11.48 17.81 -0.05
CA ARG A 332 12.67 17.08 -0.51
C ARG A 332 12.80 17.05 -2.03
N ARG A 333 13.11 18.18 -2.65
CA ARG A 333 13.19 18.28 -4.13
C ARG A 333 14.12 17.26 -4.81
N ASP A 334 15.23 16.95 -4.19
CA ASP A 334 16.27 16.12 -4.81
C ASP A 334 16.00 14.62 -4.73
N ASP A 335 15.18 14.17 -3.76
CA ASP A 335 14.95 12.74 -3.50
C ASP A 335 13.55 12.38 -2.96
N PHE A 336 12.53 13.19 -3.24
CA PHE A 336 11.16 12.92 -2.78
C PHE A 336 10.63 11.56 -3.22
N ARG A 337 11.05 11.01 -4.38
CA ARG A 337 10.64 9.63 -4.76
C ARG A 337 11.12 8.59 -3.75
N THR A 338 12.33 8.73 -3.21
CA THR A 338 12.87 7.85 -2.16
C THR A 338 12.04 7.97 -0.88
N GLU A 339 11.63 9.20 -0.52
CA GLU A 339 10.71 9.42 0.59
C GLU A 339 9.37 8.71 0.36
N ILE A 340 8.74 8.90 -0.81
CA ILE A 340 7.45 8.29 -1.15
C ILE A 340 7.57 6.75 -1.22
N LEU A 341 8.68 6.22 -1.74
CA LEU A 341 8.96 4.79 -1.77
C LEU A 341 9.05 4.22 -0.34
N GLY A 342 9.70 4.92 0.59
CA GLY A 342 9.74 4.52 1.99
C GLY A 342 8.34 4.44 2.63
N LEU A 343 7.47 5.41 2.32
CA LEU A 343 6.10 5.46 2.84
C LEU A 343 5.19 4.36 2.27
N VAL A 344 5.29 4.07 0.97
CA VAL A 344 4.46 3.03 0.35
C VAL A 344 4.84 1.63 0.83
N LYS A 345 6.11 1.37 1.18
CA LYS A 345 6.54 0.09 1.79
C LYS A 345 5.78 -0.17 3.09
N ALA A 346 5.72 0.82 3.98
CA ALA A 346 4.96 0.71 5.22
C ALA A 346 3.45 0.55 4.95
N GLN A 347 2.92 1.26 3.95
CA GLN A 347 1.52 1.16 3.55
C GLN A 347 1.15 -0.22 2.99
N ALA A 348 2.06 -0.90 2.28
CA ALA A 348 1.78 -2.20 1.67
C ALA A 348 1.49 -3.29 2.72
N VAL A 349 2.19 -3.26 3.86
CA VAL A 349 1.95 -4.15 4.99
C VAL A 349 0.63 -3.79 5.68
N LYS A 350 0.40 -2.49 5.90
CA LYS A 350 -0.83 -1.98 6.52
C LYS A 350 -2.09 -2.32 5.72
N ASN A 351 -1.98 -2.34 4.39
CA ASN A 351 -3.10 -2.66 3.50
C ASN A 351 -3.38 -4.17 3.38
N ALA A 352 -2.58 -5.04 4.02
CA ALA A 352 -2.81 -6.49 3.95
C ALA A 352 -4.19 -6.93 4.46
N VAL A 353 -4.87 -6.07 5.24
CA VAL A 353 -6.17 -6.34 5.86
C VAL A 353 -7.35 -5.74 5.09
N ILE A 354 -7.11 -4.79 4.18
CA ILE A 354 -8.17 -4.12 3.41
C ILE A 354 -8.15 -4.56 1.94
N VAL A 355 -9.10 -4.06 1.15
CA VAL A 355 -9.27 -4.39 -0.27
C VAL A 355 -8.12 -3.89 -1.15
N PRO A 356 -7.80 -2.58 -1.19
CA PRO A 356 -6.78 -2.07 -2.09
C PRO A 356 -5.36 -2.37 -1.60
N ALA A 357 -4.47 -2.70 -2.53
CA ALA A 357 -3.03 -2.73 -2.30
C ALA A 357 -2.48 -1.34 -1.93
N GLY A 358 -1.22 -1.29 -1.49
CA GLY A 358 -0.55 -0.04 -1.14
C GLY A 358 -0.27 0.84 -2.36
N ALA A 359 -0.63 2.12 -2.28
CA ALA A 359 -0.12 3.18 -3.13
C ALA A 359 0.35 4.37 -2.30
N LYS A 360 1.17 5.24 -2.90
CA LYS A 360 1.55 6.52 -2.29
C LYS A 360 1.98 7.47 -3.39
N GLY A 361 1.59 8.73 -3.25
CA GLY A 361 2.13 9.77 -4.10
C GLY A 361 2.74 10.91 -3.31
N GLY A 362 3.46 11.75 -4.03
CA GLY A 362 3.92 13.00 -3.49
C GLY A 362 4.41 13.92 -4.58
N PHE A 363 4.40 15.21 -4.26
CA PHE A 363 4.79 16.26 -5.18
C PHE A 363 5.62 17.34 -4.48
N VAL A 364 6.39 18.07 -5.28
CA VAL A 364 7.20 19.21 -4.86
C VAL A 364 6.84 20.44 -5.69
N VAL A 365 6.86 21.62 -5.05
CA VAL A 365 6.74 22.91 -5.73
C VAL A 365 8.13 23.40 -6.09
N LYS A 366 8.43 23.58 -7.39
CA LYS A 366 9.75 23.98 -7.90
C LYS A 366 10.00 25.48 -7.73
N ASN A 367 8.99 26.30 -8.05
CA ASN A 367 9.09 27.77 -8.02
C ASN A 367 8.09 28.37 -7.01
N PRO A 368 8.39 28.32 -5.70
CA PRO A 368 7.54 28.90 -4.68
C PRO A 368 7.52 30.43 -4.81
N PRO A 369 6.43 31.10 -4.40
CA PRO A 369 6.36 32.56 -4.39
C PRO A 369 7.51 33.19 -3.59
N ALA A 370 8.04 34.30 -4.10
CA ALA A 370 9.09 35.04 -3.39
C ALA A 370 8.54 35.65 -2.10
N PRO A 371 9.26 35.58 -0.96
CA PRO A 371 8.82 36.20 0.29
C PRO A 371 8.69 37.71 0.15
N THR A 372 7.55 38.24 0.57
CA THR A 372 7.25 39.68 0.58
C THR A 372 7.61 40.34 1.92
N GLY A 373 7.82 39.53 2.97
CA GLY A 373 8.11 39.99 4.33
C GLY A 373 6.85 40.10 5.21
N ASP A 374 5.65 39.94 4.64
CA ASP A 374 4.42 39.70 5.39
C ASP A 374 4.24 38.20 5.61
N ALA A 375 4.47 37.74 6.85
CA ALA A 375 4.40 36.32 7.18
C ALA A 375 3.02 35.69 6.95
N ALA A 376 1.93 36.47 7.03
CA ALA A 376 0.58 35.97 6.78
C ALA A 376 0.33 35.81 5.27
N GLY A 377 0.60 36.88 4.49
CA GLY A 377 0.50 36.86 3.04
C GLY A 377 1.43 35.83 2.38
N ASP A 378 2.67 35.71 2.86
CA ASP A 378 3.64 34.74 2.35
C ASP A 378 3.17 33.29 2.58
N ARG A 379 2.55 33.01 3.74
CA ARG A 379 1.97 31.70 4.04
C ARG A 379 0.76 31.39 3.15
N GLU A 380 -0.10 32.37 2.93
CA GLU A 380 -1.28 32.24 2.07
C GLU A 380 -0.87 32.00 0.61
N ALA A 381 0.10 32.79 0.10
CA ALA A 381 0.65 32.62 -1.24
C ALA A 381 1.30 31.25 -1.44
N MET A 382 2.09 30.78 -0.45
CA MET A 382 2.69 29.45 -0.50
C MET A 382 1.64 28.35 -0.52
N LEU A 383 0.60 28.45 0.31
CA LEU A 383 -0.51 27.50 0.34
C LEU A 383 -1.26 27.48 -1.01
N ALA A 384 -1.54 28.65 -1.59
CA ALA A 384 -2.18 28.76 -2.89
C ALA A 384 -1.35 28.11 -4.00
N ALA A 385 -0.03 28.33 -4.02
CA ALA A 385 0.88 27.66 -4.96
C ALA A 385 0.87 26.13 -4.79
N GLY A 386 0.87 25.64 -3.54
CA GLY A 386 0.75 24.23 -3.23
C GLY A 386 -0.57 23.61 -3.72
N ILE A 387 -1.70 24.29 -3.50
CA ILE A 387 -3.03 23.86 -3.97
C ILE A 387 -3.06 23.83 -5.51
N SER A 388 -2.48 24.83 -6.18
CA SER A 388 -2.39 24.87 -7.64
C SER A 388 -1.61 23.67 -8.20
N CYS A 389 -0.43 23.39 -7.65
CA CYS A 389 0.40 22.24 -8.05
C CYS A 389 -0.29 20.91 -7.74
N TYR A 390 -1.02 20.82 -6.62
CA TYR A 390 -1.81 19.64 -6.26
C TYR A 390 -2.95 19.37 -7.25
N ARG A 391 -3.68 20.42 -7.66
CA ARG A 391 -4.74 20.33 -8.68
C ARG A 391 -4.18 19.91 -10.04
N GLU A 392 -3.03 20.45 -10.43
CA GLU A 392 -2.32 20.06 -11.65
C GLU A 392 -1.88 18.59 -11.59
N PHE A 393 -1.33 18.16 -10.45
CA PHE A 393 -0.91 16.77 -10.24
C PHE A 393 -2.08 15.79 -10.38
N ILE A 394 -3.17 16.01 -9.64
CA ILE A 394 -4.36 15.15 -9.72
C ILE A 394 -4.97 15.14 -11.11
N SER A 395 -5.09 16.32 -11.73
CA SER A 395 -5.58 16.44 -13.10
C SER A 395 -4.77 15.55 -14.04
N SER A 396 -3.44 15.64 -13.94
CA SER A 396 -2.52 14.88 -14.79
C SER A 396 -2.60 13.36 -14.56
N LEU A 397 -2.86 12.93 -13.32
CA LEU A 397 -3.10 11.51 -13.01
C LEU A 397 -4.42 11.02 -13.64
N LEU A 398 -5.50 11.77 -13.46
CA LEU A 398 -6.81 11.46 -14.03
C LEU A 398 -6.79 11.46 -15.56
N ASP A 399 -5.99 12.34 -16.17
CA ASP A 399 -5.83 12.40 -17.62
C ASP A 399 -5.24 11.11 -18.21
N MET A 400 -4.55 10.29 -17.42
CA MET A 400 -4.01 8.98 -17.84
C MET A 400 -4.86 7.79 -17.36
N THR A 401 -5.85 8.00 -16.50
CA THR A 401 -6.67 6.96 -15.88
C THR A 401 -7.91 6.71 -16.73
N ASP A 402 -8.32 5.44 -16.88
CA ASP A 402 -9.56 5.11 -17.57
C ASP A 402 -10.76 5.52 -16.71
N ASN A 403 -11.86 5.93 -17.33
CA ASN A 403 -13.11 6.18 -16.62
C ASN A 403 -14.04 4.95 -16.71
N LEU A 404 -15.12 4.93 -15.94
CA LEU A 404 -16.01 3.77 -15.84
C LEU A 404 -17.48 4.21 -15.81
N ASP A 405 -18.26 3.76 -16.77
CA ASP A 405 -19.70 3.97 -16.72
C ASP A 405 -20.30 3.05 -15.63
N ILE A 406 -20.88 3.65 -14.58
CA ILE A 406 -21.36 2.89 -13.41
C ILE A 406 -22.53 1.97 -13.78
N ALA A 407 -23.41 2.40 -14.69
CA ALA A 407 -24.61 1.66 -15.04
C ALA A 407 -24.33 0.47 -15.95
N THR A 408 -23.48 0.67 -16.97
CA THR A 408 -23.15 -0.35 -17.99
C THR A 408 -21.88 -1.12 -17.68
N ARG A 409 -21.07 -0.64 -16.73
CA ARG A 409 -19.74 -1.17 -16.39
C ARG A 409 -18.73 -1.08 -17.53
N HIS A 410 -19.01 -0.26 -18.54
CA HIS A 410 -18.12 -0.08 -19.68
C HIS A 410 -16.94 0.84 -19.32
N VAL A 411 -15.72 0.39 -19.65
CA VAL A 411 -14.48 1.16 -19.47
C VAL A 411 -14.38 2.20 -20.59
N ILE A 412 -14.15 3.45 -20.20
CA ILE A 412 -14.01 4.59 -21.11
C ILE A 412 -12.52 4.99 -21.11
N ALA A 413 -11.82 4.71 -22.20
CA ALA A 413 -10.41 5.06 -22.34
C ALA A 413 -10.21 6.58 -22.48
N PRO A 414 -9.08 7.15 -22.01
CA PRO A 414 -8.77 8.56 -22.20
C PRO A 414 -8.49 8.89 -23.67
N ASP A 415 -9.03 10.03 -24.13
CA ASP A 415 -8.90 10.48 -25.52
C ASP A 415 -7.45 10.84 -25.88
N GLY A 416 -6.98 10.33 -27.04
CA GLY A 416 -5.66 10.67 -27.57
C GLY A 416 -4.49 10.04 -26.82
N ILE A 417 -4.71 9.00 -26.01
CA ILE A 417 -3.66 8.27 -25.30
C ILE A 417 -3.63 6.81 -25.77
N VAL A 418 -2.44 6.35 -26.17
CA VAL A 418 -2.18 4.93 -26.43
C VAL A 418 -2.04 4.20 -25.09
N ARG A 419 -2.82 3.14 -24.92
CA ARG A 419 -2.76 2.24 -23.76
C ARG A 419 -1.92 1.01 -24.09
N ARG A 420 -0.78 0.84 -23.41
CA ARG A 420 0.09 -0.35 -23.50
C ARG A 420 -0.10 -1.32 -22.33
N ASP A 421 -0.99 -0.98 -21.40
CA ASP A 421 -1.39 -1.76 -20.23
C ASP A 421 -2.89 -2.14 -20.30
N GLY A 422 -3.39 -2.83 -19.27
CA GLY A 422 -4.80 -3.23 -19.15
C GLY A 422 -5.75 -2.07 -18.81
N ASP A 423 -6.99 -2.40 -18.46
CA ASP A 423 -7.95 -1.43 -17.91
C ASP A 423 -7.47 -0.91 -16.56
N ASP A 424 -7.45 0.41 -16.39
CA ASP A 424 -7.00 1.10 -15.19
C ASP A 424 -8.04 2.15 -14.78
N THR A 425 -9.17 1.68 -14.24
CA THR A 425 -10.28 2.54 -13.82
C THR A 425 -10.22 2.93 -12.35
N TYR A 426 -9.29 2.41 -11.55
CA TYR A 426 -9.30 2.59 -10.10
C TYR A 426 -8.10 3.41 -9.61
N LEU A 427 -8.32 4.71 -9.43
CA LEU A 427 -7.43 5.64 -8.76
C LEU A 427 -8.13 6.25 -7.54
N VAL A 428 -7.65 5.96 -6.34
CA VAL A 428 -8.12 6.56 -5.08
C VAL A 428 -6.94 7.17 -4.33
N VAL A 429 -7.12 8.42 -3.89
CA VAL A 429 -6.11 9.17 -3.15
C VAL A 429 -6.57 9.40 -1.71
N ALA A 430 -5.63 9.72 -0.83
CA ALA A 430 -5.94 10.17 0.53
C ALA A 430 -5.06 11.36 0.89
N ALA A 431 -5.42 12.04 1.98
CA ALA A 431 -4.57 13.09 2.53
C ALA A 431 -3.33 12.50 3.23
N ASP A 432 -2.23 13.25 3.24
CA ASP A 432 -1.00 12.99 4.00
C ASP A 432 -0.46 14.31 4.59
N LYS A 433 0.76 14.29 5.12
CA LYS A 433 1.48 15.47 5.56
C LYS A 433 1.53 16.51 4.44
N GLY A 434 1.15 17.74 4.79
CA GLY A 434 1.09 18.88 3.88
C GLY A 434 -0.17 18.96 3.01
N THR A 435 -1.03 17.93 3.02
CA THR A 435 -2.27 17.87 2.22
C THR A 435 -3.51 17.51 3.04
N ALA A 436 -3.42 17.57 4.37
CA ALA A 436 -4.49 17.20 5.31
C ALA A 436 -5.88 17.80 4.96
N ALA A 437 -5.93 19.04 4.47
CA ALA A 437 -7.17 19.72 4.09
C ALA A 437 -7.53 19.60 2.59
N PHE A 438 -6.79 18.80 1.81
CA PHE A 438 -6.89 18.80 0.35
C PHE A 438 -7.80 17.69 -0.21
N SER A 439 -8.36 16.80 0.62
CA SER A 439 -9.30 15.77 0.13
C SER A 439 -10.50 16.36 -0.60
N ASP A 440 -11.04 17.49 -0.12
CA ASP A 440 -12.13 18.21 -0.80
C ASP A 440 -11.68 18.77 -2.16
N VAL A 441 -10.43 19.25 -2.25
CA VAL A 441 -9.85 19.72 -3.52
C VAL A 441 -9.72 18.58 -4.52
N ALA A 442 -9.28 17.40 -4.06
CA ALA A 442 -9.17 16.20 -4.89
C ALA A 442 -10.54 15.75 -5.42
N ASN A 443 -11.54 15.65 -4.54
CA ASN A 443 -12.91 15.29 -4.91
C ASN A 443 -13.54 16.32 -5.86
N ALA A 444 -13.30 17.61 -5.64
CA ALA A 444 -13.76 18.66 -6.56
C ALA A 444 -13.18 18.48 -7.97
N VAL A 445 -11.87 18.20 -8.09
CA VAL A 445 -11.24 17.92 -9.40
C VAL A 445 -11.83 16.67 -10.05
N ALA A 446 -12.05 15.58 -9.31
CA ALA A 446 -12.67 14.37 -9.84
C ALA A 446 -14.10 14.61 -10.37
N LEU A 447 -14.91 15.38 -9.62
CA LEU A 447 -16.26 15.77 -10.03
C LEU A 447 -16.26 16.68 -11.27
N GLU A 448 -15.39 17.69 -11.31
CA GLU A 448 -15.21 18.58 -12.48
C GLU A 448 -14.86 17.79 -13.76
N ARG A 449 -14.12 16.68 -13.61
CA ARG A 449 -13.70 15.80 -14.70
C ARG A 449 -14.69 14.68 -15.03
N GLY A 450 -15.79 14.56 -14.29
CA GLY A 450 -16.78 13.49 -14.47
C GLY A 450 -16.20 12.09 -14.20
N TYR A 451 -15.20 11.98 -13.34
CA TYR A 451 -14.61 10.69 -12.98
C TYR A 451 -15.56 9.88 -12.08
N TRP A 452 -15.74 8.61 -12.39
CA TRP A 452 -16.83 7.78 -11.84
C TRP A 452 -16.84 7.62 -10.32
N LEU A 453 -15.68 7.71 -9.65
CA LEU A 453 -15.63 7.65 -8.19
C LEU A 453 -16.20 8.89 -7.51
N GLY A 454 -16.34 10.02 -8.22
CA GLY A 454 -16.89 11.26 -7.68
C GLY A 454 -16.23 11.68 -6.36
N ASP A 455 -17.03 11.82 -5.30
CA ASP A 455 -16.58 12.16 -3.93
C ASP A 455 -16.04 10.96 -3.12
N GLY A 456 -15.96 9.78 -3.74
CA GLY A 456 -15.19 8.62 -3.29
C GLY A 456 -13.75 8.59 -3.83
N PHE A 457 -13.35 9.54 -4.69
CA PHE A 457 -11.99 9.64 -5.22
C PHE A 457 -10.95 9.90 -4.12
N ALA A 458 -11.31 10.73 -3.14
CA ALA A 458 -10.53 11.02 -1.95
C ALA A 458 -11.35 10.79 -0.68
N SER A 459 -10.80 9.98 0.22
CA SER A 459 -11.36 9.70 1.56
C SER A 459 -11.05 10.80 2.58
N GLY A 460 -11.87 10.90 3.63
CA GLY A 460 -11.59 11.82 4.75
C GLY A 460 -11.74 13.31 4.42
N GLY A 461 -12.56 13.63 3.42
CA GLY A 461 -13.01 15.00 3.14
C GLY A 461 -14.18 15.41 4.02
N SER A 462 -14.75 16.59 3.75
CA SER A 462 -15.90 17.16 4.47
C SER A 462 -17.19 16.32 4.36
N VAL A 463 -17.30 15.47 3.35
CA VAL A 463 -18.39 14.52 3.14
C VAL A 463 -17.82 13.10 3.26
N GLY A 464 -17.82 12.55 4.47
CA GLY A 464 -17.18 11.28 4.81
C GLY A 464 -17.21 11.01 6.32
N TYR A 465 -16.45 10.01 6.76
CA TYR A 465 -16.32 9.70 8.18
C TYR A 465 -15.22 10.55 8.82
N ASP A 466 -15.55 11.26 9.90
CA ASP A 466 -14.55 12.00 10.68
C ASP A 466 -13.82 11.02 11.62
N HIS A 467 -12.64 10.56 11.19
CA HIS A 467 -11.84 9.60 11.93
C HIS A 467 -11.45 10.10 13.32
N LYS A 468 -11.29 11.42 13.49
CA LYS A 468 -10.94 12.03 14.78
C LYS A 468 -12.14 12.02 15.71
N ALA A 469 -13.32 12.40 15.21
CA ALA A 469 -14.55 12.35 15.98
C ALA A 469 -14.92 10.91 16.38
N MET A 470 -14.70 9.94 15.48
CA MET A 470 -14.90 8.52 15.77
C MET A 470 -13.84 7.93 16.71
N GLY A 471 -12.66 8.56 16.78
CA GLY A 471 -11.48 8.04 17.47
C GLY A 471 -11.01 6.68 16.94
N ILE A 472 -11.34 6.35 15.69
CA ILE A 472 -11.29 4.96 15.19
C ILE A 472 -9.88 4.38 15.16
N THR A 473 -8.88 5.21 14.82
CA THR A 473 -7.46 4.80 14.81
C THR A 473 -6.97 4.47 16.23
N ALA A 474 -7.32 5.31 17.21
CA ALA A 474 -6.95 5.08 18.61
C ALA A 474 -7.67 3.85 19.18
N ARG A 475 -8.97 3.71 18.91
CA ARG A 475 -9.78 2.54 19.31
C ARG A 475 -9.21 1.24 18.73
N GLY A 476 -8.82 1.24 17.46
CA GLY A 476 -8.17 0.08 16.81
C GLY A 476 -6.84 -0.31 17.47
N ALA A 477 -5.94 0.65 17.64
CA ALA A 477 -4.65 0.40 18.31
C ALA A 477 -4.82 -0.03 19.77
N TRP A 478 -5.90 0.41 20.42
CA TRP A 478 -6.23 0.00 21.76
C TRP A 478 -6.63 -1.48 21.85
N GLU A 479 -7.23 -2.07 20.81
CA GLU A 479 -7.52 -3.52 20.80
C GLU A 479 -6.23 -4.35 20.92
N SER A 480 -5.11 -3.88 20.34
CA SER A 480 -3.79 -4.49 20.55
C SER A 480 -3.31 -4.36 21.99
N VAL A 481 -3.50 -3.18 22.60
CA VAL A 481 -3.16 -2.92 24.00
C VAL A 481 -3.96 -3.83 24.93
N VAL A 482 -5.28 -3.92 24.73
CA VAL A 482 -6.18 -4.81 25.46
C VAL A 482 -5.69 -6.25 25.38
N GLN A 483 -5.35 -6.73 24.18
CA GLN A 483 -4.87 -8.10 23.99
C GLN A 483 -3.52 -8.35 24.68
N HIS A 484 -2.59 -7.39 24.63
CA HIS A 484 -1.30 -7.52 25.33
C HIS A 484 -1.45 -7.58 26.85
N PHE A 485 -2.27 -6.71 27.44
CA PHE A 485 -2.56 -6.74 28.88
C PHE A 485 -3.31 -8.01 29.29
N ARG A 486 -4.26 -8.47 28.47
CA ARG A 486 -5.00 -9.71 28.71
C ARG A 486 -4.09 -10.94 28.75
N GLU A 487 -3.08 -11.01 27.88
CA GLU A 487 -2.03 -12.06 27.92
C GLU A 487 -1.17 -12.03 29.20
N MET A 488 -1.21 -10.91 29.92
CA MET A 488 -0.48 -10.68 31.16
C MET A 488 -1.39 -10.74 32.40
N GLY A 489 -2.68 -11.06 32.22
CA GLY A 489 -3.66 -11.18 33.29
C GLY A 489 -4.12 -9.83 33.88
N VAL A 490 -4.04 -8.75 33.10
CA VAL A 490 -4.52 -7.40 33.49
C VAL A 490 -5.72 -7.03 32.61
N ASP A 491 -6.82 -6.59 33.21
CA ASP A 491 -7.98 -6.04 32.50
C ASP A 491 -7.96 -4.52 32.53
N THR A 492 -7.65 -3.91 31.38
CA THR A 492 -7.58 -2.45 31.22
C THR A 492 -8.87 -1.70 31.53
N ARG A 493 -10.01 -2.40 31.68
CA ARG A 493 -11.32 -1.81 32.02
C ARG A 493 -11.59 -1.75 33.51
N THR A 494 -10.82 -2.47 34.34
CA THR A 494 -11.07 -2.58 35.79
C THR A 494 -9.82 -2.40 36.65
N ASP A 495 -8.63 -2.66 36.11
CA ASP A 495 -7.37 -2.59 36.83
C ASP A 495 -6.65 -1.27 36.53
N ASP A 496 -6.12 -0.60 37.55
CA ASP A 496 -5.28 0.59 37.38
C ASP A 496 -3.90 0.24 36.82
N PHE A 497 -3.43 1.01 35.82
CA PHE A 497 -2.12 0.82 35.21
C PHE A 497 -1.45 2.15 34.83
N THR A 498 -0.13 2.16 34.84
CA THR A 498 0.69 3.36 34.58
C THR A 498 1.01 3.53 33.10
N VAL A 499 0.92 4.77 32.62
CA VAL A 499 1.15 5.11 31.22
C VAL A 499 2.18 6.21 31.09
N VAL A 500 3.08 6.07 30.12
CA VAL A 500 3.85 7.19 29.56
C VAL A 500 3.50 7.38 28.09
N GLY A 501 3.59 8.62 27.62
CA GLY A 501 2.94 9.01 26.37
C GLY A 501 3.78 9.89 25.44
N ILE A 502 3.56 9.73 24.14
CA ILE A 502 4.08 10.63 23.10
C ILE A 502 2.89 11.36 22.46
N GLY A 503 2.68 12.62 22.83
CA GLY A 503 1.57 13.45 22.37
C GLY A 503 0.98 14.36 23.46
N ASP A 504 -0.19 14.93 23.15
CA ASP A 504 -1.01 15.72 24.06
C ASP A 504 -2.51 15.50 23.83
N MET A 505 -3.34 15.98 24.75
CA MET A 505 -4.80 15.82 24.69
C MET A 505 -5.47 16.57 23.53
N SER A 506 -4.78 17.41 22.76
CA SER A 506 -5.35 18.01 21.54
C SER A 506 -5.15 17.12 20.29
N GLY A 507 -4.20 16.19 20.38
CA GLY A 507 -3.91 15.21 19.33
C GLY A 507 -5.03 14.18 19.17
N ASP A 508 -5.31 13.81 17.93
CA ASP A 508 -6.35 12.81 17.60
C ASP A 508 -6.07 11.46 18.28
N VAL A 509 -4.97 10.81 17.93
CA VAL A 509 -4.65 9.46 18.43
C VAL A 509 -4.33 9.48 19.93
N PHE A 510 -3.56 10.47 20.38
CA PHE A 510 -3.18 10.58 21.79
C PHE A 510 -4.39 10.86 22.68
N GLY A 511 -5.17 11.90 22.34
CA GLY A 511 -6.31 12.33 23.13
C GLY A 511 -7.40 11.27 23.21
N ASN A 512 -7.79 10.68 22.07
CA ASN A 512 -8.74 9.57 22.06
C ASN A 512 -8.23 8.38 22.87
N GLY A 513 -6.97 7.96 22.68
CA GLY A 513 -6.39 6.81 23.38
C GLY A 513 -6.36 6.97 24.90
N MET A 514 -6.01 8.17 25.40
CA MET A 514 -5.96 8.46 26.84
C MET A 514 -7.34 8.62 27.52
N LEU A 515 -8.43 8.47 26.75
CA LEU A 515 -9.81 8.45 27.25
C LEU A 515 -10.47 7.07 27.15
N LEU A 516 -9.82 6.07 26.55
CA LEU A 516 -10.39 4.72 26.36
C LEU A 516 -10.47 3.89 27.65
N SER A 517 -9.82 4.32 28.72
CA SER A 517 -9.98 3.72 30.05
C SER A 517 -9.88 4.76 31.18
N PRO A 518 -10.82 4.75 32.15
CA PRO A 518 -10.73 5.57 33.35
C PRO A 518 -9.63 5.11 34.33
N HIS A 519 -9.09 3.91 34.13
CA HIS A 519 -8.05 3.31 34.98
C HIS A 519 -6.61 3.70 34.57
N ILE A 520 -6.48 4.58 33.58
CA ILE A 520 -5.19 5.11 33.13
C ILE A 520 -4.62 6.08 34.18
N ARG A 521 -3.43 5.74 34.69
CA ARG A 521 -2.56 6.64 35.46
C ARG A 521 -1.48 7.20 34.54
N LEU A 522 -1.75 8.35 33.90
CA LEU A 522 -0.81 8.99 32.98
C LEU A 522 0.32 9.68 33.76
N VAL A 523 1.45 9.00 33.91
CA VAL A 523 2.56 9.45 34.75
C VAL A 523 3.42 10.51 34.07
N ALA A 524 3.61 10.40 32.76
CA ALA A 524 4.34 11.41 31.98
C ALA A 524 3.95 11.38 30.50
N ALA A 525 4.04 12.52 29.84
CA ALA A 525 3.89 12.62 28.40
C ALA A 525 4.72 13.78 27.83
N PHE A 526 4.98 13.78 26.54
CA PHE A 526 5.60 14.94 25.88
C PHE A 526 5.04 15.17 24.48
N ASP A 527 4.93 16.43 24.09
CA ASP A 527 4.62 16.85 22.72
C ASP A 527 5.76 17.73 22.17
N HIS A 528 5.53 18.46 21.08
CA HIS A 528 6.52 19.39 20.52
C HIS A 528 6.72 20.64 21.40
N ARG A 529 5.85 20.91 22.38
CA ARG A 529 5.83 22.14 23.20
C ARG A 529 6.27 21.90 24.63
N HIS A 530 5.82 20.81 25.25
CA HIS A 530 5.93 20.58 26.69
C HIS A 530 6.29 19.13 27.04
N VAL A 531 6.80 18.96 28.26
CA VAL A 531 6.85 17.67 28.96
C VAL A 531 5.92 17.77 30.17
N PHE A 532 4.93 16.89 30.24
CA PHE A 532 3.99 16.72 31.33
C PHE A 532 4.47 15.58 32.24
N ILE A 533 4.44 15.80 33.55
CA ILE A 533 4.77 14.79 34.57
C ILE A 533 3.77 14.92 35.72
N ASP A 534 3.06 13.84 36.00
CA ASP A 534 2.19 13.69 37.16
C ASP A 534 2.61 12.41 37.90
N PRO A 535 3.37 12.49 39.01
CA PRO A 535 4.00 11.32 39.62
C PRO A 535 3.03 10.24 40.15
N ASP A 536 1.86 10.65 40.61
CA ASP A 536 0.88 9.76 41.24
C ASP A 536 -0.57 10.22 40.97
N PRO A 537 -1.02 10.20 39.70
CA PRO A 537 -2.33 10.70 39.33
C PRO A 537 -3.44 9.79 39.88
N ASP A 538 -4.50 10.39 40.42
CA ASP A 538 -5.75 9.69 40.70
C ASP A 538 -6.43 9.31 39.37
N PRO A 539 -6.74 8.02 39.10
CA PRO A 539 -7.24 7.59 37.79
C PRO A 539 -8.50 8.34 37.35
N GLN A 540 -9.52 8.42 38.23
CA GLN A 540 -10.80 9.02 37.91
C GLN A 540 -10.71 10.54 37.73
N THR A 541 -10.14 11.25 38.71
CA THR A 541 -10.04 12.71 38.68
C THR A 541 -9.16 13.18 37.51
N SER A 542 -8.06 12.46 37.24
CA SER A 542 -7.20 12.78 36.10
C SER A 542 -7.86 12.44 34.76
N TRP A 543 -8.73 11.42 34.69
CA TRP A 543 -9.52 11.13 33.49
C TRP A 543 -10.51 12.24 33.20
N ASP A 544 -11.26 12.71 34.21
CA ASP A 544 -12.21 13.81 34.07
C ASP A 544 -11.52 15.08 33.54
N GLU A 545 -10.32 15.37 34.03
CA GLU A 545 -9.53 16.51 33.56
C GLU A 545 -8.98 16.31 32.14
N ARG A 546 -8.50 15.11 31.79
CA ARG A 546 -8.12 14.77 30.41
C ARG A 546 -9.30 14.93 29.46
N ALA A 547 -10.50 14.50 29.85
CA ALA A 547 -11.72 14.63 29.06
C ALA A 547 -12.09 16.11 28.86
N ARG A 548 -11.99 16.93 29.92
CA ARG A 548 -12.17 18.39 29.82
C ARG A 548 -11.19 19.01 28.83
N LEU A 549 -9.90 18.67 28.92
CA LEU A 549 -8.86 19.20 28.03
C LEU A 549 -9.05 18.81 26.57
N PHE A 550 -9.49 17.59 26.31
CA PHE A 550 -9.82 17.11 24.96
C PHE A 550 -10.98 17.93 24.37
N GLY A 551 -11.99 18.24 25.18
CA GLY A 551 -13.17 19.02 24.77
C GLY A 551 -12.93 20.51 24.45
N LEU A 552 -11.77 21.09 24.79
CA LEU A 552 -11.47 22.51 24.55
C LEU A 552 -11.16 22.85 23.08
N GLY A 553 -10.98 21.85 22.21
CA GLY A 553 -10.65 22.03 20.79
C GLY A 553 -9.20 22.43 20.53
N ARG A 554 -8.71 23.53 21.11
CA ARG A 554 -7.28 23.93 21.11
C ARG A 554 -6.78 23.93 22.55
N SER A 555 -6.00 22.92 22.91
CA SER A 555 -5.40 22.77 24.24
C SER A 555 -3.92 22.41 24.18
N SER A 556 -3.30 22.46 25.34
CA SER A 556 -1.92 22.08 25.61
C SER A 556 -1.80 21.59 27.04
N TRP A 557 -0.66 20.97 27.38
CA TRP A 557 -0.39 20.58 28.76
C TRP A 557 -0.41 21.75 29.76
N LYS A 558 -0.25 23.02 29.32
CA LYS A 558 -0.37 24.20 30.20
C LYS A 558 -1.81 24.48 30.65
N ASP A 559 -2.80 23.98 29.93
CA ASP A 559 -4.22 24.19 30.23
C ASP A 559 -4.75 23.19 31.28
N TYR A 560 -3.93 22.22 31.66
CA TYR A 560 -4.23 21.20 32.68
C TYR A 560 -4.40 21.87 34.05
N ASP A 561 -5.52 21.58 34.72
CA ASP A 561 -5.82 22.15 36.02
C ASP A 561 -4.81 21.66 37.07
N ARG A 562 -4.05 22.61 37.62
CA ARG A 562 -3.01 22.32 38.60
C ARG A 562 -3.59 21.90 39.95
N ALA A 563 -4.86 22.16 40.22
CA ALA A 563 -5.50 21.78 41.48
C ALA A 563 -5.71 20.26 41.60
N VAL A 564 -5.76 19.55 40.46
CA VAL A 564 -5.97 18.08 40.43
C VAL A 564 -4.67 17.29 40.20
N LEU A 565 -3.54 17.97 39.99
CA LEU A 565 -2.23 17.33 39.86
C LEU A 565 -1.74 16.76 41.19
N SER A 566 -1.04 15.62 41.14
CA SER A 566 -0.44 15.04 42.34
C SER A 566 0.75 15.85 42.86
N GLU A 567 1.17 15.55 44.09
CA GLU A 567 2.31 16.22 44.71
C GLU A 567 3.58 16.03 43.87
N GLY A 568 4.24 17.15 43.54
CA GLY A 568 5.48 17.15 42.78
C GLY A 568 5.31 17.05 41.26
N ALA A 569 4.09 17.16 40.74
CA ALA A 569 3.81 17.28 39.32
C ALA A 569 4.46 18.52 38.66
N MET A 570 4.75 18.42 37.37
CA MET A 570 5.48 19.41 36.61
C MET A 570 4.98 19.48 35.16
N ILE A 571 4.87 20.71 34.63
CA ILE A 571 4.70 20.97 33.20
C ILE A 571 5.88 21.82 32.75
N VAL A 572 6.76 21.24 31.95
CA VAL A 572 8.05 21.82 31.55
C VAL A 572 7.98 22.27 30.09
N ASP A 573 8.40 23.50 29.81
CA ASP A 573 8.48 24.02 28.45
C ASP A 573 9.69 23.41 27.71
N ARG A 574 9.51 22.93 26.48
CA ARG A 574 10.61 22.30 25.73
C ARG A 574 11.71 23.27 25.32
N SER A 575 11.44 24.58 25.34
CA SER A 575 12.45 25.62 25.13
C SER A 575 13.35 25.85 26.36
N ALA A 576 13.02 25.29 27.52
CA ALA A 576 13.85 25.40 28.71
C ALA A 576 15.21 24.74 28.49
N LYS A 577 16.29 25.41 28.94
CA LYS A 577 17.66 24.87 28.83
C LYS A 577 17.91 23.71 29.79
N SER A 578 17.35 23.80 31.00
CA SER A 578 17.47 22.78 32.04
C SER A 578 16.33 22.85 33.04
N VAL A 579 16.00 21.71 33.65
CA VAL A 579 14.98 21.58 34.70
C VAL A 579 15.50 20.70 35.84
N ARG A 580 15.26 21.12 37.08
CA ARG A 580 15.52 20.30 38.27
C ARG A 580 14.20 19.65 38.67
N LEU A 581 14.15 18.32 38.66
CA LEU A 581 12.95 17.56 38.94
C LEU A 581 12.65 17.49 40.43
N THR A 582 11.37 17.39 40.79
CA THR A 582 10.94 17.12 42.18
C THR A 582 11.33 15.68 42.59
N PRO A 583 11.49 15.38 43.89
CA PRO A 583 11.74 14.01 44.34
C PRO A 583 10.69 13.00 43.87
N GLN A 584 9.42 13.42 43.79
CA GLN A 584 8.30 12.61 43.30
C GLN A 584 8.44 12.30 41.81
N ALA A 585 8.64 13.33 40.96
CA ALA A 585 8.85 13.17 39.53
C ALA A 585 10.08 12.30 39.21
N ARG A 586 11.16 12.44 39.99
CA ARG A 586 12.36 11.60 39.83
C ARG A 586 12.08 10.12 40.13
N ARG A 587 11.30 9.81 41.17
CA ARG A 587 10.91 8.44 41.48
C ARG A 587 10.03 7.85 40.37
N ALA A 588 9.03 8.61 39.92
CA ALA A 588 8.12 8.20 38.86
C ALA A 588 8.85 7.88 37.54
N LEU A 589 9.87 8.68 37.17
CA LEU A 589 10.69 8.44 35.97
C LEU A 589 11.86 7.46 36.20
N GLY A 590 12.07 6.99 37.43
CA GLY A 590 13.19 6.10 37.79
C GLY A 590 14.57 6.75 37.62
N ILE A 591 14.74 7.99 38.11
CA ILE A 591 15.96 8.81 38.01
C ILE A 591 16.64 8.96 39.37
N GLU A 592 17.85 8.41 39.51
CA GLU A 592 18.61 8.41 40.78
C GLU A 592 19.37 9.71 41.06
N THR A 593 19.69 10.49 40.03
CA THR A 593 20.45 11.75 40.18
C THR A 593 19.56 12.95 40.46
N ASP A 594 20.00 13.85 41.34
CA ASP A 594 19.32 15.11 41.70
C ASP A 594 19.80 16.33 40.87
N ARG A 595 20.63 16.08 39.84
CA ARG A 595 21.10 17.18 38.98
C ARG A 595 19.98 17.73 38.10
N ALA A 596 20.17 18.96 37.63
CA ALA A 596 19.31 19.49 36.57
C ALA A 596 19.53 18.69 35.26
N LEU A 597 18.44 18.39 34.57
CA LEU A 597 18.43 17.72 33.26
C LEU A 597 18.16 18.75 32.18
N THR A 598 18.78 18.57 31.01
CA THR A 598 18.31 19.27 29.81
C THR A 598 16.93 18.72 29.40
N THR A 599 16.17 19.47 28.60
CA THR A 599 14.89 18.97 28.07
C THR A 599 15.06 17.70 27.23
N VAL A 600 16.16 17.59 26.48
CA VAL A 600 16.48 16.37 25.72
C VAL A 600 16.65 15.17 26.65
N GLU A 601 17.43 15.33 27.73
CA GLU A 601 17.61 14.29 28.75
C GLU A 601 16.28 13.94 29.45
N LEU A 602 15.41 14.93 29.66
CA LEU A 602 14.10 14.70 30.25
C LEU A 602 13.19 13.88 29.34
N VAL A 603 13.13 14.18 28.04
CA VAL A 603 12.35 13.39 27.07
C VAL A 603 12.87 11.94 27.02
N ARG A 604 14.20 11.76 27.01
CA ARG A 604 14.82 10.42 27.10
C ARG A 604 14.40 9.70 28.39
N ALA A 605 14.31 10.42 29.51
CA ALA A 605 13.89 9.84 30.78
C ALA A 605 12.40 9.46 30.80
N VAL A 606 11.53 10.23 30.13
CA VAL A 606 10.12 9.87 29.95
C VAL A 606 9.99 8.61 29.10
N LEU A 607 10.69 8.54 27.97
CA LEU A 607 10.71 7.34 27.11
C LEU A 607 11.22 6.11 27.87
N GLY A 608 12.28 6.27 28.66
CA GLY A 608 12.86 5.19 29.48
C GLY A 608 12.20 4.99 30.85
N ALA A 609 11.03 5.59 31.13
CA ALA A 609 10.40 5.49 32.44
C ALA A 609 9.91 4.05 32.72
N PRO A 610 9.93 3.61 33.99
CA PRO A 610 9.33 2.33 34.38
C PRO A 610 7.80 2.52 34.49
N ALA A 611 7.06 2.12 33.46
CA ALA A 611 5.58 2.17 33.44
C ALA A 611 5.00 0.91 32.79
N ASP A 612 3.68 0.71 32.85
CA ASP A 612 3.06 -0.45 32.21
C ASP A 612 2.95 -0.29 30.70
N LEU A 613 2.54 0.90 30.22
CA LEU A 613 2.31 1.19 28.81
C LEU A 613 3.10 2.41 28.34
N LEU A 614 3.78 2.29 27.19
CA LEU A 614 4.12 3.42 26.33
C LEU A 614 3.05 3.57 25.26
N TRP A 615 2.29 4.66 25.28
CA TRP A 615 1.34 5.01 24.22
C TRP A 615 1.94 6.00 23.25
N ASN A 616 2.20 5.56 22.02
CA ASN A 616 2.64 6.46 20.95
C ASN A 616 1.42 7.01 20.21
N GLY A 617 1.04 8.26 20.49
CA GLY A 617 0.04 9.01 19.73
C GLY A 617 0.63 10.09 18.81
N GLY A 618 1.96 10.10 18.66
CA GLY A 618 2.72 11.10 17.91
C GLY A 618 3.29 10.57 16.59
N VAL A 619 4.16 11.39 15.97
CA VAL A 619 4.88 11.03 14.73
C VAL A 619 6.38 11.16 14.99
N GLY A 620 7.14 10.15 14.61
CA GLY A 620 8.60 10.13 14.72
C GLY A 620 9.12 8.82 15.30
N THR A 621 10.41 8.55 15.11
CA THR A 621 11.06 7.31 15.55
C THR A 621 11.93 7.53 16.77
N TYR A 622 11.43 7.06 17.91
CA TYR A 622 11.95 7.29 19.26
C TYR A 622 12.77 6.13 19.82
N VAL A 623 12.65 4.93 19.23
CA VAL A 623 13.45 3.76 19.64
C VAL A 623 14.00 3.06 18.40
N LYS A 624 15.27 2.65 18.47
CA LYS A 624 15.93 1.82 17.46
C LYS A 624 16.59 0.59 18.08
N ALA A 625 17.04 -0.34 17.26
CA ALA A 625 17.92 -1.39 17.74
C ALA A 625 19.32 -0.88 18.08
N THR A 626 20.03 -1.60 18.92
CA THR A 626 21.45 -1.36 19.23
C THR A 626 22.36 -1.55 18.02
N SER A 627 21.94 -2.37 17.04
CA SER A 627 22.65 -2.60 15.78
C SER A 627 22.46 -1.49 14.75
N GLU A 628 21.50 -0.58 14.93
CA GLU A 628 21.25 0.53 14.02
C GLU A 628 21.99 1.78 14.48
N SER A 629 22.50 2.60 13.56
CA SER A 629 22.95 3.95 13.87
C SER A 629 21.78 4.95 13.80
N HIS A 630 21.95 6.16 14.32
CA HIS A 630 20.94 7.20 14.12
C HIS A 630 20.74 7.55 12.63
N ALA A 631 21.80 7.47 11.83
CA ALA A 631 21.76 7.75 10.41
C ALA A 631 20.90 6.73 9.63
N ASP A 632 20.90 5.47 10.05
CA ASP A 632 20.12 4.39 9.40
C ASP A 632 18.60 4.60 9.54
N VAL A 633 18.16 5.28 10.60
CA VAL A 633 16.73 5.52 10.88
C VAL A 633 16.11 6.60 9.97
N GLY A 634 16.90 7.58 9.53
CA GLY A 634 16.44 8.64 8.63
C GLY A 634 15.58 9.75 9.27
N ASP A 635 15.26 9.70 10.57
CA ASP A 635 14.53 10.74 11.30
C ASP A 635 15.47 11.62 12.14
N LYS A 636 16.12 12.59 11.48
CA LYS A 636 17.08 13.49 12.14
C LYS A 636 16.48 14.31 13.29
N SER A 637 15.18 14.57 13.25
CA SER A 637 14.51 15.43 14.23
C SER A 637 14.48 14.82 15.64
N ASN A 638 14.52 13.49 15.72
CA ASN A 638 14.45 12.74 16.96
C ASN A 638 15.79 12.10 17.37
N ASP A 639 16.88 12.31 16.62
CA ASP A 639 18.20 11.69 16.90
C ASP A 639 18.65 11.91 18.35
N ALA A 640 18.53 13.14 18.86
CA ALA A 640 18.97 13.50 20.21
C ALA A 640 18.18 12.79 21.33
N VAL A 641 16.90 12.48 21.09
CA VAL A 641 16.00 11.87 22.08
C VAL A 641 15.85 10.36 21.92
N ARG A 642 16.27 9.79 20.78
CA ARG A 642 16.08 8.37 20.46
C ARG A 642 16.85 7.46 21.42
N LEU A 643 16.18 6.41 21.88
CA LEU A 643 16.73 5.37 22.74
C LEU A 643 17.08 4.12 21.93
N ASP A 644 18.00 3.32 22.48
CA ASP A 644 18.15 1.92 22.08
C ASP A 644 17.06 1.08 22.77
N ALA A 645 16.56 0.05 22.09
CA ALA A 645 15.46 -0.80 22.57
C ALA A 645 15.64 -1.35 24.00
N PRO A 646 16.84 -1.79 24.45
CA PRO A 646 17.04 -2.28 25.82
C PRO A 646 16.85 -1.21 26.91
N ALA A 647 16.89 0.08 26.56
CA ALA A 647 16.65 1.16 27.52
C ALA A 647 15.14 1.39 27.78
N LEU A 648 14.26 0.79 26.98
CA LEU A 648 12.82 0.89 27.14
C LEU A 648 12.35 -0.04 28.26
N ARG A 649 11.85 0.53 29.36
CA ARG A 649 11.47 -0.21 30.58
C ARG A 649 9.97 -0.47 30.73
N VAL A 650 9.16 -0.05 29.75
CA VAL A 650 7.72 -0.34 29.77
C VAL A 650 7.44 -1.82 29.50
N ARG A 651 6.28 -2.32 29.95
CA ARG A 651 5.85 -3.72 29.71
C ARG A 651 5.18 -3.90 28.35
N VAL A 652 4.39 -2.91 27.94
CA VAL A 652 3.61 -2.87 26.69
C VAL A 652 3.92 -1.59 25.94
N VAL A 653 4.00 -1.69 24.62
CA VAL A 653 4.02 -0.54 23.70
C VAL A 653 2.81 -0.64 22.80
N GLY A 654 1.99 0.41 22.75
CA GLY A 654 0.91 0.57 21.78
C GLY A 654 1.25 1.67 20.77
N GLU A 655 1.30 1.32 19.48
CA GLU A 655 1.64 2.26 18.41
C GLU A 655 0.42 2.75 17.65
N GLY A 656 -0.31 3.71 18.24
CA GLY A 656 -1.37 4.41 17.53
C GLY A 656 -0.84 5.34 16.41
N GLY A 657 0.32 5.96 16.63
CA GLY A 657 1.07 6.72 15.63
C GLY A 657 1.97 5.85 14.75
N ASN A 658 2.44 6.39 13.63
CA ASN A 658 3.33 5.66 12.71
C ASN A 658 4.80 5.76 13.14
N LEU A 659 5.54 4.65 12.99
CA LEU A 659 6.99 4.50 13.10
C LEU A 659 7.58 4.96 14.44
N GLY A 660 6.89 4.70 15.56
CA GLY A 660 7.40 5.03 16.90
C GLY A 660 8.71 4.32 17.22
N LEU A 661 8.84 3.08 16.74
CA LEU A 661 10.02 2.25 16.83
C LEU A 661 10.46 1.79 15.43
N THR A 662 11.76 1.60 15.22
CA THR A 662 12.24 0.86 14.02
C THR A 662 11.80 -0.60 14.12
N GLN A 663 11.71 -1.30 12.99
CA GLN A 663 11.35 -2.72 12.99
C GLN A 663 12.36 -3.58 13.78
N LEU A 664 13.66 -3.34 13.61
CA LEU A 664 14.68 -4.01 14.41
C LEU A 664 14.58 -3.65 15.90
N GLY A 665 14.25 -2.39 16.22
CA GLY A 665 14.03 -1.94 17.59
C GLY A 665 12.84 -2.65 18.26
N ARG A 666 11.73 -2.86 17.53
CA ARG A 666 10.59 -3.67 18.01
C ARG A 666 11.00 -5.10 18.29
N ILE A 667 11.77 -5.71 17.39
CA ILE A 667 12.24 -7.10 17.55
C ILE A 667 13.13 -7.20 18.79
N GLU A 668 14.12 -6.32 18.96
CA GLU A 668 15.01 -6.32 20.11
C GLU A 668 14.24 -6.10 21.43
N TYR A 669 13.30 -5.14 21.46
CA TYR A 669 12.43 -4.93 22.61
C TYR A 669 11.58 -6.16 22.95
N ALA A 670 10.98 -6.80 21.93
CA ALA A 670 10.20 -8.02 22.12
C ALA A 670 11.06 -9.22 22.58
N ARG A 671 12.30 -9.34 22.09
CA ARG A 671 13.25 -10.36 22.56
C ARG A 671 13.64 -10.17 24.02
N ASN A 672 13.60 -8.94 24.52
CA ASN A 672 13.84 -8.59 25.92
C ASN A 672 12.59 -8.72 26.82
N GLY A 673 11.48 -9.26 26.31
CA GLY A 673 10.26 -9.55 27.07
C GLY A 673 9.17 -8.48 26.98
N GLY A 674 9.41 -7.39 26.23
CA GLY A 674 8.40 -6.38 25.94
C GLY A 674 7.28 -6.89 25.04
N ARG A 675 6.07 -6.35 25.20
CA ARG A 675 4.93 -6.64 24.31
C ARG A 675 4.73 -5.49 23.33
N VAL A 676 4.88 -5.78 22.04
CA VAL A 676 4.70 -4.81 20.96
C VAL A 676 4.32 -5.57 19.67
N ASN A 677 3.46 -4.98 18.86
CA ASN A 677 3.20 -5.46 17.49
C ASN A 677 3.98 -4.59 16.49
N THR A 678 3.50 -4.49 15.26
CA THR A 678 3.89 -3.41 14.34
C THR A 678 2.83 -2.33 14.37
N ASP A 679 3.21 -1.08 14.14
CA ASP A 679 2.29 0.03 13.93
C ASP A 679 1.27 -0.25 12.82
N ALA A 680 1.71 -0.91 11.73
CA ALA A 680 0.86 -1.32 10.63
C ALA A 680 -0.30 -2.24 11.05
N LEU A 681 -0.12 -3.04 12.10
CA LEU A 681 -1.20 -3.85 12.70
C LEU A 681 -2.02 -3.01 13.68
N ASP A 682 -1.37 -2.31 14.61
CA ASP A 682 -2.02 -1.57 15.68
C ASP A 682 -2.94 -0.47 15.13
N ASN A 683 -2.45 0.39 14.24
CA ASN A 683 -3.21 1.53 13.74
C ASN A 683 -3.92 1.27 12.39
N SER A 684 -4.19 -0.01 12.08
CA SER A 684 -4.85 -0.45 10.85
C SER A 684 -6.31 0.00 10.74
N ALA A 685 -7.03 0.16 11.86
CA ALA A 685 -8.41 0.65 11.88
C ALA A 685 -8.63 1.96 11.10
N GLY A 686 -7.63 2.84 11.09
CA GLY A 686 -7.71 4.09 10.35
C GLY A 686 -7.76 3.89 8.83
N VAL A 687 -7.04 2.90 8.28
CA VAL A 687 -7.12 2.62 6.83
C VAL A 687 -8.33 1.77 6.46
N ASP A 688 -8.75 0.92 7.40
CA ASP A 688 -9.91 0.03 7.28
C ASP A 688 -11.24 0.80 7.25
N CYS A 689 -11.47 1.72 8.20
CA CYS A 689 -12.61 2.65 8.17
C CYS A 689 -12.73 3.39 6.84
N SER A 690 -11.57 3.79 6.35
CA SER A 690 -11.41 4.50 5.10
C SER A 690 -11.70 3.63 3.88
N ASP A 691 -11.43 2.31 3.93
CA ASP A 691 -11.77 1.36 2.87
C ASP A 691 -13.28 1.15 2.80
N HIS A 692 -13.92 0.96 3.97
CA HIS A 692 -15.37 0.94 4.08
C HIS A 692 -16.00 2.23 3.54
N GLU A 693 -15.46 3.42 3.87
CA GLU A 693 -15.96 4.70 3.36
C GLU A 693 -16.06 4.71 1.83
N VAL A 694 -14.97 4.34 1.15
CA VAL A 694 -14.89 4.35 -0.32
C VAL A 694 -15.87 3.35 -0.91
N ASN A 695 -15.89 2.11 -0.41
CA ASN A 695 -16.79 1.07 -0.93
C ASN A 695 -18.27 1.40 -0.67
N ILE A 696 -18.60 1.99 0.48
CA ILE A 696 -19.95 2.49 0.76
C ILE A 696 -20.32 3.59 -0.23
N LYS A 697 -19.44 4.57 -0.47
CA LYS A 697 -19.69 5.64 -1.44
C LYS A 697 -19.90 5.12 -2.85
N ILE A 698 -19.16 4.09 -3.28
CA ILE A 698 -19.34 3.43 -4.57
C ILE A 698 -20.71 2.75 -4.64
N ALA A 699 -21.09 1.97 -3.62
CA ALA A 699 -22.41 1.32 -3.57
C ALA A 699 -23.57 2.33 -3.63
N LEU A 700 -23.44 3.45 -2.91
CA LEU A 700 -24.43 4.54 -2.89
C LEU A 700 -24.45 5.35 -4.19
N ALA A 701 -23.33 5.47 -4.90
CA ALA A 701 -23.28 6.10 -6.22
C ALA A 701 -24.12 5.31 -7.23
N GLY A 702 -24.09 3.97 -7.16
CA GLY A 702 -25.00 3.10 -7.94
C GLY A 702 -26.48 3.39 -7.66
N ALA A 703 -26.85 3.53 -6.38
CA ALA A 703 -28.23 3.84 -5.96
C ALA A 703 -28.66 5.27 -6.33
N THR A 704 -27.71 6.19 -6.48
CA THR A 704 -28.01 7.54 -6.96
C THR A 704 -28.21 7.53 -8.47
N ALA A 705 -27.41 6.75 -9.21
CA ALA A 705 -27.48 6.64 -10.66
C ALA A 705 -28.78 5.99 -11.16
N ASP A 706 -29.34 5.03 -10.43
CA ASP A 706 -30.63 4.40 -10.75
C ASP A 706 -31.85 5.16 -10.19
N ASN A 707 -31.63 6.32 -9.56
CA ASN A 707 -32.64 7.18 -8.91
C ASN A 707 -33.38 6.53 -7.73
N THR A 708 -32.82 5.48 -7.10
CA THR A 708 -33.36 4.92 -5.86
C THR A 708 -33.02 5.75 -4.62
N LEU A 709 -31.98 6.59 -4.70
CA LEU A 709 -31.50 7.43 -3.60
C LEU A 709 -31.24 8.88 -4.05
N THR A 710 -31.75 9.86 -3.30
CA THR A 710 -31.44 11.28 -3.58
C THR A 710 -30.08 11.68 -3.00
N ALA A 711 -29.49 12.76 -3.51
CA ALA A 711 -28.21 13.26 -3.01
C ALA A 711 -28.26 13.71 -1.53
N GLN A 712 -29.43 14.13 -1.03
CA GLN A 712 -29.62 14.50 0.37
C GLN A 712 -29.69 13.24 1.25
N ASP A 713 -30.57 12.31 0.90
CA ASP A 713 -30.74 11.05 1.64
C ASP A 713 -29.44 10.24 1.67
N ARG A 714 -28.63 10.31 0.60
CA ARG A 714 -27.30 9.71 0.55
C ARG A 714 -26.38 10.20 1.66
N ARG A 715 -26.35 11.51 1.93
CA ARG A 715 -25.50 12.09 2.98
C ARG A 715 -25.98 11.69 4.37
N GLU A 716 -27.29 11.72 4.58
CA GLU A 716 -27.92 11.30 5.84
C GLU A 716 -27.63 9.82 6.13
N LEU A 717 -27.83 8.95 5.14
CA LEU A 717 -27.54 7.52 5.26
C LEU A 717 -26.06 7.24 5.58
N LEU A 718 -25.13 7.93 4.92
CA LEU A 718 -23.69 7.78 5.21
C LEU A 718 -23.37 8.11 6.67
N SER A 719 -23.92 9.22 7.18
CA SER A 719 -23.76 9.66 8.57
C SER A 719 -24.37 8.66 9.55
N ASP A 720 -25.58 8.15 9.28
CA ASP A 720 -26.28 7.18 10.14
C ASP A 720 -25.50 5.87 10.33
N MET A 721 -24.68 5.48 9.35
CA MET A 721 -23.91 4.23 9.38
C MET A 721 -22.58 4.31 10.16
N THR A 722 -22.23 5.46 10.75
CA THR A 722 -20.93 5.69 11.41
C THR A 722 -20.59 4.64 12.49
N GLU A 723 -21.54 4.30 13.36
CA GLU A 723 -21.33 3.29 14.41
C GLU A 723 -21.28 1.86 13.86
N ASP A 724 -22.03 1.56 12.80
CA ASP A 724 -21.96 0.27 12.13
C ASP A 724 -20.58 0.05 11.51
N VAL A 725 -20.03 1.06 10.82
CA VAL A 725 -18.66 1.03 10.29
C VAL A 725 -17.64 0.88 11.42
N SER A 726 -17.78 1.64 12.50
CA SER A 726 -16.89 1.50 13.67
C SER A 726 -16.88 0.07 14.22
N ARG A 727 -18.05 -0.58 14.29
CA ARG A 727 -18.18 -1.95 14.78
C ARG A 727 -17.55 -2.98 13.85
N LEU A 728 -17.70 -2.83 12.54
CA LEU A 728 -17.08 -3.70 11.53
C LEU A 728 -15.55 -3.60 11.62
N VAL A 729 -15.00 -2.39 11.55
CA VAL A 729 -13.56 -2.12 11.64
C VAL A 729 -12.96 -2.68 12.93
N LEU A 730 -13.59 -2.44 14.09
CA LEU A 730 -13.07 -2.95 15.36
C LEU A 730 -13.20 -4.48 15.48
N ALA A 731 -14.18 -5.10 14.82
CA ALA A 731 -14.28 -6.56 14.77
C ALA A 731 -13.09 -7.18 14.04
N ASP A 732 -12.62 -6.55 12.96
CA ASP A 732 -11.43 -6.96 12.22
C ASP A 732 -10.16 -6.75 13.05
N ASN A 733 -10.02 -5.62 13.74
CA ASN A 733 -8.87 -5.34 14.62
C ASN A 733 -8.77 -6.34 15.79
N ARG A 734 -9.91 -6.70 16.40
CA ARG A 734 -9.98 -7.75 17.44
C ARG A 734 -9.61 -9.12 16.88
N SER A 735 -10.16 -9.50 15.74
CA SER A 735 -9.89 -10.77 15.08
C SER A 735 -8.39 -10.98 14.81
N GLN A 736 -7.72 -9.94 14.31
CA GLN A 736 -6.29 -9.98 14.06
C GLN A 736 -5.47 -10.11 15.34
N ASN A 737 -5.85 -9.40 16.40
CA ASN A 737 -5.14 -9.49 17.67
C ASN A 737 -5.33 -10.84 18.37
N GLU A 738 -6.51 -11.45 18.26
CA GLU A 738 -6.76 -12.84 18.70
C GLU A 738 -5.87 -13.83 17.93
N MET A 739 -5.82 -13.72 16.60
CA MET A 739 -4.95 -14.53 15.75
C MET A 739 -3.46 -14.34 16.11
N MET A 740 -3.04 -13.10 16.37
CA MET A 740 -1.66 -12.80 16.80
C MET A 740 -1.34 -13.37 18.19
N SER A 741 -2.30 -13.39 19.11
CA SER A 741 -2.15 -14.05 20.41
C SER A 741 -1.82 -15.52 20.24
N LEU A 742 -2.58 -16.19 19.38
CA LEU A 742 -2.37 -17.58 19.07
C LEU A 742 -1.02 -17.84 18.40
N ASN A 743 -0.63 -17.01 17.42
CA ASN A 743 0.67 -17.13 16.77
C ASN A 743 1.82 -16.98 17.75
N ARG A 744 1.75 -16.02 18.69
CA ARG A 744 2.75 -15.88 19.77
C ARG A 744 2.82 -17.15 20.63
N ALA A 745 1.67 -17.70 21.00
CA ALA A 745 1.60 -18.91 21.82
C ALA A 745 2.18 -20.16 21.13
N GLN A 746 2.12 -20.23 19.79
CA GLN A 746 2.64 -21.36 19.01
C GLN A 746 3.98 -21.10 18.30
N ALA A 747 4.55 -19.91 18.45
CA ALA A 747 5.68 -19.43 17.63
C ALA A 747 6.88 -20.38 17.64
N ALA A 748 7.25 -20.89 18.82
CA ALA A 748 8.36 -21.83 18.97
C ALA A 748 8.07 -23.19 18.34
N THR A 749 6.85 -23.72 18.53
CA THR A 749 6.44 -25.00 17.94
C THR A 749 6.36 -24.95 16.42
N LEU A 750 6.06 -23.78 15.84
CA LEU A 750 5.89 -23.59 14.40
C LEU A 750 7.15 -23.02 13.71
N VAL A 751 8.27 -22.81 14.41
CA VAL A 751 9.45 -22.12 13.86
C VAL A 751 9.99 -22.78 12.59
N SER A 752 10.01 -24.12 12.52
CA SER A 752 10.46 -24.84 11.33
C SER A 752 9.50 -24.68 10.14
N PHE A 753 8.19 -24.55 10.40
CA PHE A 753 7.20 -24.21 9.37
C PHE A 753 7.36 -22.76 8.91
N HIS A 754 7.57 -21.82 9.83
CA HIS A 754 7.85 -20.43 9.49
C HIS A 754 9.09 -20.31 8.59
N SER A 755 10.18 -21.03 8.89
CA SER A 755 11.37 -21.03 8.04
C SER A 755 11.06 -21.45 6.60
N ARG A 756 10.41 -22.62 6.41
CA ARG A 756 10.08 -23.12 5.07
C ARG A 756 9.06 -22.25 4.33
N MET A 757 8.14 -21.64 5.07
CA MET A 757 7.17 -20.71 4.51
C MET A 757 7.84 -19.44 4.00
N VAL A 758 8.78 -18.86 4.77
CA VAL A 758 9.59 -17.73 4.31
C VAL A 758 10.46 -18.12 3.11
N ASP A 759 11.09 -19.30 3.13
CA ASP A 759 11.86 -19.81 1.98
C ASP A 759 10.98 -19.92 0.70
N ASP A 760 9.71 -20.33 0.84
CA ASP A 760 8.79 -20.42 -0.29
C ASP A 760 8.30 -19.06 -0.80
N LEU A 761 7.92 -18.15 0.10
CA LEU A 761 7.48 -16.81 -0.26
C LEU A 761 8.62 -16.02 -0.93
N GLU A 762 9.86 -16.18 -0.45
CA GLU A 762 11.05 -15.56 -1.02
C GLU A 762 11.36 -16.12 -2.43
N ARG A 763 11.33 -17.44 -2.61
CA ARG A 763 11.51 -18.06 -3.94
C ARG A 763 10.46 -17.60 -4.97
N ARG A 764 9.25 -17.26 -4.51
CA ARG A 764 8.16 -16.76 -5.34
C ARG A 764 8.18 -15.23 -5.51
N GLY A 765 9.14 -14.53 -4.89
CA GLY A 765 9.29 -13.07 -5.00
C GLY A 765 8.30 -12.25 -4.16
N HIS A 766 7.60 -12.85 -3.20
CA HIS A 766 6.66 -12.15 -2.31
C HIS A 766 7.30 -11.63 -1.02
N VAL A 767 8.47 -12.16 -0.66
CA VAL A 767 9.23 -11.76 0.53
C VAL A 767 10.66 -11.43 0.12
N ASP A 768 11.20 -10.35 0.67
CA ASP A 768 12.64 -10.06 0.69
C ASP A 768 13.04 -9.94 2.15
N ARG A 769 13.85 -10.88 2.67
CA ARG A 769 14.16 -10.94 4.10
C ARG A 769 14.84 -9.69 4.64
N ALA A 770 15.61 -8.99 3.81
CA ALA A 770 16.30 -7.78 4.24
C ALA A 770 15.31 -6.61 4.36
N ILE A 771 14.40 -6.48 3.39
CA ILE A 771 13.37 -5.42 3.39
C ILE A 771 12.29 -5.70 4.44
N ASP A 772 11.85 -6.96 4.55
CA ASP A 772 10.82 -7.41 5.49
C ASP A 772 11.35 -7.63 6.90
N VAL A 773 12.68 -7.59 7.10
CA VAL A 773 13.32 -7.81 8.41
C VAL A 773 12.92 -9.17 9.00
N LEU A 774 13.03 -10.23 8.19
CA LEU A 774 12.76 -11.60 8.58
C LEU A 774 14.07 -12.41 8.73
N PRO A 775 14.12 -13.42 9.62
CA PRO A 775 15.35 -14.18 9.83
C PRO A 775 15.85 -14.90 8.58
N THR A 776 17.17 -14.94 8.40
CA THR A 776 17.86 -15.82 7.45
C THR A 776 17.70 -17.29 7.85
N SER A 777 17.96 -18.23 6.93
CA SER A 777 17.92 -19.67 7.23
C SER A 777 18.83 -20.07 8.39
N ALA A 778 20.00 -19.42 8.52
CA ALA A 778 20.92 -19.65 9.64
C ALA A 778 20.34 -19.16 10.99
N GLN A 779 19.66 -18.01 10.99
CA GLN A 779 18.99 -17.47 12.18
C GLN A 779 17.77 -18.33 12.58
N PHE A 780 16.98 -18.82 11.62
CA PHE A 780 15.92 -19.80 11.90
C PHE A 780 16.48 -21.08 12.55
N GLY A 781 17.59 -21.60 12.04
CA GLY A 781 18.26 -22.76 12.64
C GLY A 781 18.82 -22.49 14.05
N ALA A 782 19.13 -21.24 14.39
CA ALA A 782 19.47 -20.85 15.77
C ALA A 782 18.24 -20.82 16.68
N LEU A 783 17.14 -20.21 16.22
CA LEU A 783 15.87 -20.18 16.95
C LEU A 783 15.37 -21.59 17.27
N GLU A 784 15.42 -22.51 16.31
CA GLU A 784 15.00 -23.91 16.51
C GLU A 784 15.84 -24.62 17.58
N ARG A 785 17.18 -24.50 17.54
CA ARG A 785 18.07 -25.07 18.56
C ARG A 785 17.85 -24.49 19.95
N GLU A 786 17.46 -23.22 20.02
CA GLU A 786 17.14 -22.52 21.27
C GLU A 786 15.68 -22.71 21.72
N GLN A 787 14.87 -23.46 20.97
CA GLN A 787 13.43 -23.63 21.19
C GLN A 787 12.67 -22.30 21.26
N LYS A 788 13.11 -21.31 20.48
CA LYS A 788 12.50 -20.00 20.34
C LYS A 788 11.74 -19.89 19.02
N GLY A 789 10.73 -19.03 19.00
CA GLY A 789 9.98 -18.68 17.78
C GLY A 789 10.32 -17.29 17.25
N LEU A 790 9.60 -16.88 16.22
CA LEU A 790 9.53 -15.48 15.80
C LEU A 790 8.91 -14.60 16.90
N THR A 791 9.35 -13.36 17.01
CA THR A 791 8.73 -12.34 17.88
C THR A 791 7.41 -11.85 17.30
N SER A 792 6.61 -11.14 18.11
CA SER A 792 5.33 -10.57 17.64
C SER A 792 5.47 -9.64 16.42
N PRO A 793 6.48 -8.74 16.33
CA PRO A 793 6.69 -7.93 15.12
C PRO A 793 7.06 -8.74 13.88
N GLU A 794 7.87 -9.80 14.03
CA GLU A 794 8.22 -10.72 12.93
C GLU A 794 6.99 -11.52 12.47
N LEU A 795 6.16 -11.99 13.40
CA LEU A 795 4.91 -12.70 13.11
C LEU A 795 3.88 -11.80 12.42
N ALA A 796 3.77 -10.53 12.84
CA ALA A 796 2.86 -9.56 12.24
C ALA A 796 3.27 -9.28 10.78
N GLN A 797 4.56 -9.07 10.55
CA GLN A 797 5.10 -8.90 9.19
C GLN A 797 4.84 -10.13 8.31
N LEU A 798 5.16 -11.33 8.82
CA LEU A 798 4.96 -12.57 8.07
C LEU A 798 3.47 -12.80 7.76
N THR A 799 2.57 -12.50 8.70
CA THR A 799 1.13 -12.62 8.48
C THR A 799 0.63 -11.70 7.38
N ALA A 800 1.09 -10.45 7.36
CA ALA A 800 0.75 -9.51 6.29
C ALA A 800 1.22 -10.03 4.93
N GLN A 801 2.43 -10.59 4.84
CA GLN A 801 2.94 -11.16 3.60
C GLN A 801 2.17 -12.41 3.14
N VAL A 802 1.77 -13.27 4.08
CA VAL A 802 0.90 -14.43 3.78
C VAL A 802 -0.45 -13.97 3.23
N LYS A 803 -1.12 -13.00 3.87
CA LYS A 803 -2.40 -12.47 3.38
C LYS A 803 -2.26 -11.89 1.97
N ARG A 804 -1.22 -11.08 1.73
CA ARG A 804 -0.95 -10.50 0.40
C ARG A 804 -0.71 -11.57 -0.66
N PHE A 805 0.10 -12.58 -0.35
CA PHE A 805 0.38 -13.70 -1.25
C PHE A 805 -0.90 -14.44 -1.65
N ILE A 806 -1.70 -14.87 -0.67
CA ILE A 806 -2.94 -15.62 -0.91
C ILE A 806 -3.94 -14.75 -1.70
N LYS A 807 -4.11 -13.46 -1.35
CA LYS A 807 -4.97 -12.55 -2.12
C LYS A 807 -4.54 -12.48 -3.59
N SER A 808 -3.24 -12.36 -3.86
CA SER A 808 -2.73 -12.29 -5.24
C SER A 808 -2.99 -13.58 -6.04
N GLU A 809 -2.89 -14.76 -5.42
CA GLU A 809 -3.22 -16.03 -6.10
C GLU A 809 -4.74 -16.20 -6.30
N VAL A 810 -5.57 -15.72 -5.37
CA VAL A 810 -7.04 -15.91 -5.41
C VAL A 810 -7.75 -14.92 -6.33
N SER A 811 -7.32 -13.66 -6.38
CA SER A 811 -7.99 -12.59 -7.16
C SER A 811 -8.13 -12.90 -8.66
N GLY A 812 -7.20 -13.68 -9.22
CA GLY A 812 -7.22 -14.10 -10.63
C GLY A 812 -8.10 -15.32 -10.94
N THR A 813 -8.75 -15.92 -9.94
CA THR A 813 -9.51 -17.18 -10.09
C THR A 813 -11.02 -16.94 -10.21
N THR A 814 -11.80 -18.00 -10.43
CA THR A 814 -13.28 -17.97 -10.39
C THR A 814 -13.85 -18.05 -8.97
N LEU A 815 -13.01 -18.23 -7.95
CA LEU A 815 -13.43 -18.35 -6.54
C LEU A 815 -14.32 -17.18 -6.09
N PRO A 816 -13.96 -15.90 -6.34
CA PRO A 816 -14.77 -14.76 -5.88
C PRO A 816 -16.14 -14.63 -6.56
N ASP A 817 -16.41 -15.43 -7.60
CA ASP A 817 -17.69 -15.45 -8.33
C ASP A 817 -18.64 -16.55 -7.84
N ASN A 818 -18.16 -17.45 -6.96
CA ASN A 818 -18.97 -18.53 -6.43
C ASN A 818 -20.07 -17.97 -5.50
N LYS A 819 -21.31 -18.45 -5.66
CA LYS A 819 -22.47 -17.90 -4.93
C LYS A 819 -22.42 -18.14 -3.43
N VAL A 820 -21.64 -19.12 -2.96
CA VAL A 820 -21.39 -19.34 -1.52
C VAL A 820 -20.83 -18.08 -0.87
N TYR A 821 -20.07 -17.27 -1.61
CA TYR A 821 -19.49 -16.04 -1.11
C TYR A 821 -20.38 -14.80 -1.22
N ALA A 822 -21.60 -14.93 -1.78
CA ALA A 822 -22.52 -13.79 -1.87
C ALA A 822 -22.83 -13.19 -0.48
N GLY A 823 -23.00 -14.05 0.55
CA GLY A 823 -23.20 -13.60 1.93
C GLY A 823 -22.02 -12.77 2.46
N ARG A 824 -20.77 -13.14 2.11
CA ARG A 824 -19.56 -12.41 2.55
C ARG A 824 -19.50 -11.00 1.98
N LEU A 825 -19.97 -10.82 0.74
CA LEU A 825 -20.09 -9.48 0.15
C LEU A 825 -21.10 -8.62 0.92
N HIS A 826 -22.24 -9.20 1.32
CA HIS A 826 -23.24 -8.47 2.12
C HIS A 826 -22.73 -8.13 3.53
N ASP A 827 -22.05 -9.06 4.19
CA ASP A 827 -21.53 -8.89 5.55
C ASP A 827 -20.39 -7.85 5.64
N TYR A 828 -19.72 -7.55 4.54
CA TYR A 828 -18.73 -6.46 4.45
C TYR A 828 -19.37 -5.08 4.63
N PHE A 829 -20.61 -4.88 4.19
CA PHE A 829 -21.28 -3.59 4.26
C PHE A 829 -22.09 -3.44 5.56
N PRO A 830 -22.34 -2.19 6.02
CA PRO A 830 -23.28 -1.95 7.11
C PRO A 830 -24.63 -2.64 6.85
N PRO A 831 -25.29 -3.25 7.86
CA PRO A 831 -26.48 -4.07 7.67
C PRO A 831 -27.61 -3.39 6.90
N ARG A 832 -27.79 -2.07 7.09
CA ARG A 832 -28.79 -1.28 6.38
C ARG A 832 -28.50 -1.24 4.87
N LEU A 833 -27.27 -0.93 4.50
CA LEU A 833 -26.83 -0.90 3.10
C LEU A 833 -26.92 -2.29 2.45
N GLY A 834 -26.42 -3.32 3.15
CA GLY A 834 -26.43 -4.70 2.67
C GLY A 834 -27.82 -5.29 2.43
N ARG A 835 -28.87 -4.74 3.09
CA ARG A 835 -30.27 -5.19 2.97
C ARG A 835 -31.11 -4.28 2.06
N GLU A 836 -31.13 -2.98 2.31
CA GLU A 836 -31.98 -2.02 1.59
C GLU A 836 -31.47 -1.75 0.16
N TYR A 837 -30.15 -1.87 -0.06
CA TYR A 837 -29.49 -1.63 -1.35
C TYR A 837 -28.71 -2.86 -1.82
N ALA A 838 -29.24 -4.05 -1.52
CA ALA A 838 -28.62 -5.33 -1.88
C ALA A 838 -28.33 -5.45 -3.40
N HIS A 839 -29.13 -4.81 -4.25
CA HIS A 839 -28.96 -4.84 -5.71
C HIS A 839 -27.70 -4.07 -6.15
N THR A 840 -27.37 -2.93 -5.54
CA THR A 840 -26.15 -2.17 -5.88
C THR A 840 -24.92 -2.84 -5.32
N VAL A 841 -25.02 -3.44 -4.12
CA VAL A 841 -23.97 -4.26 -3.51
C VAL A 841 -23.64 -5.48 -4.39
N ALA A 842 -24.66 -6.17 -4.94
CA ALA A 842 -24.46 -7.34 -5.78
C ALA A 842 -23.67 -7.06 -7.08
N VAL A 843 -23.81 -5.85 -7.63
CA VAL A 843 -23.11 -5.39 -8.84
C VAL A 843 -21.92 -4.48 -8.53
N HIS A 844 -21.46 -4.46 -7.27
CA HIS A 844 -20.39 -3.56 -6.83
C HIS A 844 -19.12 -3.74 -7.70
N PRO A 845 -18.50 -2.64 -8.19
CA PRO A 845 -17.32 -2.69 -9.05
C PRO A 845 -16.16 -3.53 -8.52
N LEU A 846 -15.95 -3.48 -7.20
CA LEU A 846 -14.89 -4.20 -6.50
C LEU A 846 -15.38 -5.47 -5.78
N ARG A 847 -16.51 -6.05 -6.20
CA ARG A 847 -17.09 -7.20 -5.48
C ARG A 847 -16.11 -8.38 -5.38
N ARG A 848 -15.24 -8.58 -6.37
CA ARG A 848 -14.27 -9.68 -6.42
C ARG A 848 -13.19 -9.44 -5.37
N GLU A 849 -12.68 -8.23 -5.30
CA GLU A 849 -11.60 -7.81 -4.41
C GLU A 849 -12.08 -7.77 -2.94
N ILE A 850 -13.33 -7.33 -2.71
CA ILE A 850 -13.99 -7.38 -1.39
C ILE A 850 -14.11 -8.84 -0.93
N VAL A 851 -14.71 -9.71 -1.75
CA VAL A 851 -14.88 -11.14 -1.41
C VAL A 851 -13.54 -11.81 -1.14
N THR A 852 -12.55 -11.62 -2.01
CA THR A 852 -11.20 -12.18 -1.82
C THR A 852 -10.61 -11.71 -0.50
N THR A 853 -10.68 -10.41 -0.21
CA THR A 853 -10.11 -9.87 1.03
C THR A 853 -10.79 -10.41 2.27
N SER A 854 -12.13 -10.39 2.32
CA SER A 854 -12.89 -10.84 3.48
C SER A 854 -12.67 -12.33 3.76
N VAL A 855 -12.65 -13.17 2.72
CA VAL A 855 -12.49 -14.62 2.89
C VAL A 855 -11.05 -14.98 3.26
N VAL A 856 -10.04 -14.33 2.68
CA VAL A 856 -8.64 -14.57 3.04
C VAL A 856 -8.35 -14.09 4.47
N ASN A 857 -8.90 -12.94 4.88
CA ASN A 857 -8.81 -12.49 6.27
C ASN A 857 -9.44 -13.53 7.21
N ASP A 858 -10.66 -13.99 6.93
CA ASP A 858 -11.36 -14.96 7.76
C ASP A 858 -10.59 -16.29 7.88
N MET A 859 -10.05 -16.78 6.76
CA MET A 859 -9.22 -17.99 6.76
C MET A 859 -7.96 -17.82 7.58
N VAL A 860 -7.18 -16.76 7.37
CA VAL A 860 -5.91 -16.55 8.08
C VAL A 860 -6.17 -16.30 9.57
N ASP A 861 -7.20 -15.55 9.91
CA ASP A 861 -7.55 -15.22 11.30
C ASP A 861 -8.03 -16.45 12.07
N ARG A 862 -8.83 -17.33 11.46
CA ARG A 862 -9.40 -18.52 12.14
C ARG A 862 -8.56 -19.78 11.98
N ALA A 863 -8.05 -20.08 10.80
CA ALA A 863 -7.25 -21.27 10.51
C ALA A 863 -5.75 -21.09 10.83
N GLY A 864 -5.29 -19.83 10.91
CA GLY A 864 -3.91 -19.46 11.21
C GLY A 864 -3.04 -19.25 9.97
N MET A 865 -1.97 -18.44 10.11
CA MET A 865 -1.13 -18.02 8.97
C MET A 865 -0.46 -19.17 8.20
N THR A 866 -0.24 -20.31 8.86
CA THR A 866 0.46 -21.45 8.25
C THR A 866 -0.50 -22.44 7.58
N PHE A 867 -1.82 -22.28 7.72
CA PHE A 867 -2.82 -23.25 7.24
C PHE A 867 -2.68 -23.57 5.75
N ALA A 868 -2.75 -22.56 4.88
CA ALA A 868 -2.67 -22.76 3.43
C ALA A 868 -1.32 -23.36 3.01
N PHE A 869 -0.22 -22.89 3.61
CA PHE A 869 1.11 -23.43 3.37
C PHE A 869 1.23 -24.91 3.75
N ARG A 870 0.73 -25.30 4.92
CA ARG A 870 0.73 -26.71 5.37
C ARG A 870 -0.12 -27.57 4.47
N LEU A 871 -1.34 -27.14 4.14
CA LEU A 871 -2.24 -27.90 3.26
C LEU A 871 -1.61 -28.15 1.89
N ARG A 872 -0.90 -27.14 1.35
CA ARG A 872 -0.12 -27.27 0.12
C ARG A 872 1.05 -28.25 0.24
N GLU A 873 1.84 -28.17 1.32
CA GLU A 873 2.94 -29.12 1.54
C GLU A 873 2.45 -30.58 1.63
N GLU A 874 1.23 -30.79 2.14
CA GLU A 874 0.66 -32.10 2.42
C GLU A 874 -0.13 -32.69 1.25
N THR A 875 -0.83 -31.87 0.46
CA THR A 875 -1.76 -32.33 -0.59
C THR A 875 -1.45 -31.79 -1.98
N GLY A 876 -0.54 -30.83 -2.09
CA GLY A 876 -0.29 -30.10 -3.34
C GLY A 876 -1.32 -29.00 -3.62
N ALA A 877 -2.29 -28.76 -2.73
CA ALA A 877 -3.36 -27.80 -2.94
C ALA A 877 -2.84 -26.36 -3.14
N ASP A 878 -3.43 -25.62 -4.07
CA ASP A 878 -3.15 -24.20 -4.24
C ASP A 878 -3.90 -23.33 -3.20
N SER A 879 -3.67 -22.01 -3.25
CA SER A 879 -4.32 -21.06 -2.33
C SER A 879 -5.84 -21.00 -2.50
N ALA A 880 -6.38 -21.16 -3.71
CA ALA A 880 -7.82 -21.13 -3.95
C ALA A 880 -8.49 -22.42 -3.44
N GLU A 881 -7.86 -23.58 -3.63
CA GLU A 881 -8.28 -24.85 -3.06
C GLU A 881 -8.25 -24.81 -1.52
N ALA A 882 -7.22 -24.20 -0.93
CA ALA A 882 -7.15 -24.01 0.53
C ALA A 882 -8.29 -23.14 1.07
N VAL A 883 -8.60 -22.04 0.38
CA VAL A 883 -9.72 -21.15 0.75
C VAL A 883 -11.07 -21.86 0.61
N ASN A 884 -11.29 -22.60 -0.49
CA ASN A 884 -12.51 -23.38 -0.69
C ASN A 884 -12.67 -24.47 0.37
N ALA A 885 -11.59 -25.19 0.70
CA ALA A 885 -11.60 -26.22 1.72
C ALA A 885 -11.92 -25.62 3.10
N PHE A 886 -11.26 -24.52 3.49
CA PHE A 886 -11.59 -23.79 4.72
C PHE A 886 -13.06 -23.36 4.77
N THR A 887 -13.58 -22.81 3.66
CA THR A 887 -14.97 -22.35 3.57
C THR A 887 -15.94 -23.52 3.73
N ALA A 888 -15.70 -24.63 3.03
CA ALA A 888 -16.52 -25.83 3.14
C ALA A 888 -16.56 -26.36 4.57
N VAL A 889 -15.39 -26.48 5.21
CA VAL A 889 -15.28 -27.02 6.58
C VAL A 889 -15.97 -26.12 7.59
N THR A 890 -15.76 -24.81 7.51
CA THR A 890 -16.39 -23.86 8.44
C THR A 890 -17.91 -23.87 8.33
N GLU A 891 -18.48 -24.02 7.13
CA GLU A 891 -19.92 -24.14 6.91
C GLU A 891 -20.48 -25.52 7.31
N ILE A 892 -19.78 -26.61 7.00
CA ILE A 892 -20.22 -27.99 7.29
C ILE A 892 -20.31 -28.23 8.81
N PHE A 893 -19.31 -27.76 9.56
CA PHE A 893 -19.21 -27.98 11.01
C PHE A 893 -19.71 -26.81 11.86
N ASP A 894 -20.30 -25.78 11.23
CA ASP A 894 -20.77 -24.55 11.90
C ASP A 894 -19.71 -23.90 12.81
N LEU A 895 -18.47 -23.87 12.34
CA LEU A 895 -17.35 -23.34 13.14
C LEU A 895 -17.48 -21.83 13.37
N GLY A 896 -18.27 -21.14 12.54
CA GLY A 896 -18.68 -19.76 12.75
C GLY A 896 -19.24 -19.53 14.15
N ALA A 897 -20.20 -20.35 14.57
CA ALA A 897 -20.82 -20.29 15.88
C ALA A 897 -19.85 -20.66 17.01
N THR A 898 -19.00 -21.66 16.79
CA THR A 898 -17.97 -22.08 17.77
C THR A 898 -16.99 -20.96 18.07
N PHE A 899 -16.43 -20.31 17.05
CA PHE A 899 -15.53 -19.18 17.24
C PHE A 899 -16.22 -17.98 17.91
N ALA A 900 -17.49 -17.71 17.56
CA ALA A 900 -18.27 -16.65 18.22
C ALA A 900 -18.45 -16.93 19.72
N ARG A 901 -18.69 -18.19 20.12
CA ARG A 901 -18.77 -18.59 21.53
C ARG A 901 -17.42 -18.44 22.25
N ILE A 902 -16.33 -18.87 21.63
CA ILE A 902 -14.97 -18.69 22.19
C ILE A 902 -14.68 -17.20 22.42
N ARG A 903 -15.03 -16.35 21.45
CA ARG A 903 -14.86 -14.90 21.54
C ARG A 903 -15.75 -14.28 22.61
N ALA A 904 -17.00 -14.70 22.74
CA ALA A 904 -17.90 -14.22 23.79
C ALA A 904 -17.40 -14.60 25.21
N ALA A 905 -16.76 -15.75 25.37
CA ALA A 905 -16.17 -16.17 26.64
C ALA A 905 -14.87 -15.43 26.98
N ALA A 906 -14.31 -14.63 26.05
CA ALA A 906 -13.02 -13.98 26.20
C ALA A 906 -12.94 -13.02 27.40
N ASP A 907 -14.06 -12.39 27.75
CA ASP A 907 -14.16 -11.47 28.89
C ASP A 907 -13.98 -12.17 30.25
N THR A 908 -14.29 -13.46 30.33
CA THR A 908 -14.26 -14.25 31.57
C THR A 908 -13.20 -15.34 31.57
N THR A 909 -12.56 -15.59 30.43
CA THR A 909 -11.59 -16.67 30.22
C THR A 909 -10.20 -16.11 29.90
N PRO A 910 -9.13 -16.58 30.58
CA PRO A 910 -7.76 -16.22 30.25
C PRO A 910 -7.39 -16.48 28.79
N ALA A 911 -6.43 -15.72 28.25
CA ALA A 911 -5.94 -15.90 26.89
C ALA A 911 -5.44 -17.34 26.62
N SER A 912 -4.85 -18.01 27.62
CA SER A 912 -4.44 -19.42 27.51
C SER A 912 -5.60 -20.38 27.23
N GLY A 913 -6.76 -20.15 27.84
CA GLY A 913 -7.94 -20.99 27.68
C GLY A 913 -8.57 -20.80 26.30
N THR A 914 -8.79 -19.55 25.89
CA THR A 914 -9.31 -19.23 24.55
C THR A 914 -8.38 -19.70 23.44
N ASN A 915 -7.05 -19.49 23.56
CA ASN A 915 -6.08 -20.00 22.60
C ASN A 915 -6.10 -21.53 22.52
N ALA A 916 -6.23 -22.23 23.65
CA ALA A 916 -6.28 -23.70 23.66
C ALA A 916 -7.53 -24.23 22.93
N LEU A 917 -8.69 -23.59 23.11
CA LEU A 917 -9.92 -23.91 22.37
C LEU A 917 -9.72 -23.68 20.86
N THR A 918 -9.22 -22.51 20.47
CA THR A 918 -8.97 -22.15 19.06
C THR A 918 -8.02 -23.15 18.38
N VAL A 919 -6.95 -23.58 19.05
CA VAL A 919 -6.02 -24.60 18.52
C VAL A 919 -6.74 -25.91 18.22
N GLN A 920 -7.63 -26.38 19.11
CA GLN A 920 -8.35 -27.62 18.86
C GLN A 920 -9.31 -27.48 17.68
N THR A 921 -10.00 -26.34 17.55
CA THR A 921 -10.83 -26.03 16.39
C THR A 921 -10.02 -25.99 15.10
N GLN A 922 -8.81 -25.40 15.12
CA GLN A 922 -7.90 -25.41 13.97
C GLN A 922 -7.47 -26.82 13.56
N ARG A 923 -7.31 -27.75 14.50
CA ARG A 923 -6.99 -29.14 14.16
C ARG A 923 -8.11 -29.83 13.39
N LEU A 924 -9.37 -29.50 13.68
CA LEU A 924 -10.50 -29.95 12.86
C LEU A 924 -10.39 -29.34 11.45
N ILE A 925 -10.13 -28.04 11.35
CA ILE A 925 -9.96 -27.35 10.06
C ILE A 925 -8.85 -28.02 9.23
N ASP A 926 -7.67 -28.25 9.80
CA ASP A 926 -6.55 -28.92 9.12
C ASP A 926 -6.94 -30.33 8.62
N ARG A 927 -7.63 -31.13 9.46
CA ARG A 927 -8.01 -32.51 9.11
C ARG A 927 -9.10 -32.58 8.05
N ALA A 928 -10.19 -31.84 8.26
CA ALA A 928 -11.33 -31.85 7.35
C ALA A 928 -10.99 -31.21 6.00
N SER A 929 -10.15 -30.15 5.98
CA SER A 929 -9.71 -29.54 4.72
C SER A 929 -8.87 -30.51 3.90
N ARG A 930 -7.94 -31.23 4.55
CA ARG A 930 -7.16 -32.28 3.90
C ARG A 930 -8.03 -33.43 3.40
N TRP A 931 -9.01 -33.84 4.20
CA TRP A 931 -9.93 -34.90 3.78
C TRP A 931 -10.68 -34.50 2.51
N LEU A 932 -11.20 -33.27 2.45
CA LEU A 932 -11.90 -32.74 1.27
C LEU A 932 -10.97 -32.65 0.05
N THR A 933 -9.75 -32.13 0.20
CA THR A 933 -8.82 -32.01 -0.94
C THR A 933 -8.40 -33.38 -1.49
N THR A 934 -8.26 -34.38 -0.64
CA THR A 934 -7.86 -35.75 -1.04
C THR A 934 -9.02 -36.60 -1.56
N HIS A 935 -10.22 -36.49 -0.97
CA HIS A 935 -11.34 -37.39 -1.26
C HIS A 935 -12.41 -36.80 -2.18
N ARG A 936 -12.30 -35.51 -2.55
CA ARG A 936 -13.26 -34.85 -3.44
C ARG A 936 -12.59 -34.31 -4.71
N PRO A 937 -13.31 -34.30 -5.85
CA PRO A 937 -12.81 -33.71 -7.08
C PRO A 937 -12.40 -32.24 -6.88
N GLN A 938 -11.28 -31.85 -7.47
CA GLN A 938 -10.83 -30.46 -7.54
C GLN A 938 -11.06 -29.87 -8.94
N PRO A 939 -11.47 -28.58 -9.05
CA PRO A 939 -11.83 -27.68 -7.96
C PRO A 939 -13.10 -28.13 -7.23
N LEU A 940 -13.12 -27.96 -5.91
CA LEU A 940 -14.21 -28.43 -5.05
C LEU A 940 -15.56 -27.82 -5.46
N PRO A 941 -16.61 -28.62 -5.75
CA PRO A 941 -17.96 -28.11 -5.98
C PRO A 941 -18.57 -27.66 -4.65
N LEU A 942 -18.25 -26.42 -4.24
CA LEU A 942 -18.44 -25.90 -2.89
C LEU A 942 -19.90 -26.00 -2.40
N GLU A 943 -20.87 -25.50 -3.19
CA GLU A 943 -22.30 -25.54 -2.85
C GLU A 943 -22.80 -26.97 -2.62
N ALA A 944 -22.51 -27.87 -3.57
CA ALA A 944 -22.93 -29.27 -3.51
C ALA A 944 -22.25 -30.01 -2.34
N THR A 945 -20.99 -29.70 -2.07
CA THR A 945 -20.24 -30.29 -0.96
C THR A 945 -20.85 -29.88 0.38
N ILE A 946 -21.12 -28.59 0.59
CA ILE A 946 -21.75 -28.10 1.82
C ILE A 946 -23.16 -28.71 1.98
N ALA A 947 -23.97 -28.71 0.92
CA ALA A 947 -25.33 -29.25 0.95
C ALA A 947 -25.36 -30.76 1.27
N ARG A 948 -24.32 -31.50 0.88
CA ARG A 948 -24.18 -32.93 1.15
C ARG A 948 -23.88 -33.23 2.62
N TYR A 949 -22.90 -32.55 3.22
CA TYR A 949 -22.44 -32.89 4.57
C TYR A 949 -23.13 -32.15 5.70
N ARG A 950 -23.44 -30.86 5.51
CA ARG A 950 -23.92 -29.98 6.59
C ARG A 950 -25.16 -30.51 7.30
N PRO A 951 -26.21 -31.01 6.62
CA PRO A 951 -27.41 -31.50 7.30
C PRO A 951 -27.11 -32.65 8.27
N VAL A 952 -26.32 -33.63 7.82
CA VAL A 952 -25.96 -34.81 8.61
C VAL A 952 -25.03 -34.44 9.76
N VAL A 953 -24.02 -33.59 9.50
CA VAL A 953 -23.09 -33.14 10.56
C VAL A 953 -23.83 -32.32 11.63
N ARG A 954 -24.78 -31.48 11.24
CA ARG A 954 -25.60 -30.70 12.17
C ARG A 954 -26.53 -31.57 13.01
N GLU A 955 -27.10 -32.61 12.42
CA GLU A 955 -28.02 -33.54 13.09
C GLU A 955 -27.28 -34.49 14.03
N LEU A 956 -26.22 -35.14 13.55
CA LEU A 956 -25.52 -36.22 14.27
C LEU A 956 -24.35 -35.71 15.12
N GLY A 957 -23.79 -34.54 14.81
CA GLY A 957 -22.63 -33.97 15.52
C GLY A 957 -22.79 -33.91 17.04
N PRO A 958 -23.89 -33.34 17.58
CA PRO A 958 -24.14 -33.30 19.02
C PRO A 958 -24.30 -34.68 19.67
N ARG A 959 -24.60 -35.72 18.87
CA ARG A 959 -24.84 -37.10 19.33
C ARG A 959 -23.59 -37.99 19.24
N VAL A 960 -22.51 -37.53 18.61
CA VAL A 960 -21.27 -38.31 18.43
C VAL A 960 -20.79 -38.93 19.74
N ARG A 961 -20.91 -38.18 20.84
CA ARG A 961 -20.50 -38.62 22.17
C ARG A 961 -21.28 -39.85 22.69
N GLU A 962 -22.49 -40.09 22.19
CA GLU A 962 -23.31 -41.26 22.53
C GLU A 962 -22.72 -42.58 22.01
N TRP A 963 -21.94 -42.51 20.91
CA TRP A 963 -21.35 -43.71 20.26
C TRP A 963 -19.91 -43.99 20.67
N LEU A 964 -19.24 -43.07 21.37
CA LEU A 964 -17.85 -43.27 21.79
C LEU A 964 -17.75 -44.33 22.88
N GLN A 965 -16.82 -45.27 22.72
CA GLN A 965 -16.62 -46.39 23.66
C GLN A 965 -15.15 -46.52 24.07
N GLY A 966 -14.91 -47.06 25.27
CA GLY A 966 -13.56 -47.38 25.76
C GLY A 966 -12.59 -46.20 25.73
N ASP A 967 -11.43 -46.37 25.10
CA ASP A 967 -10.36 -45.37 25.04
C ASP A 967 -10.78 -44.06 24.35
N GLU A 968 -11.81 -44.07 23.50
CA GLU A 968 -12.29 -42.87 22.79
C GLU A 968 -12.95 -41.86 23.73
N ILE A 969 -13.85 -42.33 24.60
CA ILE A 969 -14.53 -41.45 25.56
C ILE A 969 -13.52 -40.93 26.60
N THR A 970 -12.60 -41.78 27.06
CA THR A 970 -11.50 -41.35 27.95
C THR A 970 -10.60 -40.30 27.29
N ALA A 971 -10.31 -40.42 25.98
CA ALA A 971 -9.53 -39.44 25.24
C ALA A 971 -10.27 -38.10 25.01
N VAL A 972 -11.61 -38.11 24.91
CA VAL A 972 -12.42 -36.87 24.92
C VAL A 972 -12.36 -36.22 26.30
N GLU A 973 -12.64 -36.97 27.36
CA GLU A 973 -12.67 -36.46 28.73
C GLU A 973 -11.33 -35.85 29.14
N GLY A 974 -10.22 -36.54 28.85
CA GLY A 974 -8.88 -36.01 29.10
C GLY A 974 -8.56 -34.75 28.29
N ARG A 975 -9.10 -34.60 27.07
CA ARG A 975 -8.98 -33.35 26.29
C ARG A 975 -9.84 -32.23 26.87
N THR A 976 -11.06 -32.52 27.31
CA THR A 976 -11.90 -31.55 28.02
C THR A 976 -11.20 -31.06 29.29
N GLU A 977 -10.64 -31.96 30.09
CA GLU A 977 -9.87 -31.61 31.30
C GLU A 977 -8.61 -30.80 30.98
N ALA A 978 -7.88 -31.15 29.91
CA ALA A 978 -6.71 -30.39 29.47
C ALA A 978 -7.07 -28.96 29.00
N LEU A 979 -8.28 -28.75 28.46
CA LEU A 979 -8.78 -27.44 28.06
C LEU A 979 -9.23 -26.63 29.29
N THR A 980 -10.03 -27.22 30.17
CA THR A 980 -10.54 -26.55 31.37
C THR A 980 -9.44 -26.20 32.37
N SER A 981 -8.42 -27.05 32.53
CA SER A 981 -7.24 -26.76 33.35
C SER A 981 -6.43 -25.55 32.87
N ARG A 982 -6.60 -25.12 31.61
CA ARG A 982 -6.03 -23.87 31.07
C ARG A 982 -6.94 -22.65 31.22
N GLY A 983 -8.08 -22.83 31.90
CA GLY A 983 -9.08 -21.80 32.18
C GLY A 983 -10.21 -21.71 31.16
N ALA A 984 -10.31 -22.63 30.19
CA ALA A 984 -11.40 -22.64 29.21
C ALA A 984 -12.77 -22.90 29.87
N ASP A 985 -13.82 -22.28 29.33
CA ASP A 985 -15.20 -22.58 29.72
C ASP A 985 -15.50 -24.08 29.51
N ALA A 986 -16.09 -24.73 30.52
CA ALA A 986 -16.30 -26.17 30.51
C ALA A 986 -17.29 -26.64 29.44
N GLY A 987 -18.32 -25.85 29.14
CA GLY A 987 -19.28 -26.17 28.09
C GLY A 987 -18.63 -26.09 26.71
N ILE A 988 -17.92 -25.01 26.43
CA ILE A 988 -17.19 -24.85 25.15
C ILE A 988 -16.07 -25.91 25.02
N ALA A 989 -15.38 -26.22 26.12
CA ALA A 989 -14.31 -27.24 26.13
C ALA A 989 -14.82 -28.65 25.82
N ALA A 990 -16.01 -29.01 26.29
CA ALA A 990 -16.64 -30.27 25.94
C ALA A 990 -16.94 -30.34 24.43
N ASP A 991 -17.64 -29.35 23.90
CA ASP A 991 -18.01 -29.29 22.49
C ASP A 991 -16.77 -29.31 21.57
N VAL A 992 -15.74 -28.53 21.92
CA VAL A 992 -14.49 -28.45 21.14
C VAL A 992 -13.67 -29.75 21.23
N ALA A 993 -13.73 -30.47 22.35
CA ALA A 993 -13.08 -31.77 22.49
C ALA A 993 -13.72 -32.83 21.58
N ASP A 994 -15.02 -32.73 21.29
CA ASP A 994 -15.73 -33.67 20.44
C ASP A 994 -15.41 -33.51 18.94
N LEU A 995 -14.97 -32.32 18.51
CA LEU A 995 -14.74 -31.98 17.09
C LEU A 995 -13.91 -32.99 16.29
N LEU A 996 -12.87 -33.59 16.91
CA LEU A 996 -12.02 -34.57 16.20
C LEU A 996 -12.71 -35.92 15.95
N HIS A 997 -13.79 -36.22 16.69
CA HIS A 997 -14.66 -37.37 16.42
C HIS A 997 -15.82 -36.97 15.52
N THR A 998 -16.35 -35.75 15.65
CA THR A 998 -17.32 -35.18 14.69
C THR A 998 -16.79 -35.17 13.27
N TYR A 999 -15.47 -34.97 13.08
CA TYR A 999 -14.78 -35.12 11.80
C TYR A 999 -15.12 -36.44 11.07
N CYS A 1000 -15.26 -37.56 11.80
CA CYS A 1000 -15.54 -38.88 11.21
C CYS A 1000 -16.91 -38.93 10.51
N LEU A 1001 -17.80 -37.97 10.76
CA LEU A 1001 -19.08 -37.87 10.07
C LEU A 1001 -18.92 -37.66 8.56
N LEU A 1002 -17.78 -37.14 8.08
CA LEU A 1002 -17.49 -37.05 6.65
C LEU A 1002 -17.39 -38.44 6.00
N ASP A 1003 -16.69 -39.37 6.65
CA ASP A 1003 -16.59 -40.76 6.19
C ASP A 1003 -17.94 -41.47 6.32
N ILE A 1004 -18.66 -41.25 7.43
CA ILE A 1004 -19.97 -41.86 7.69
C ILE A 1004 -21.00 -41.45 6.64
N VAL A 1005 -21.05 -40.18 6.24
CA VAL A 1005 -21.93 -39.71 5.15
C VAL A 1005 -21.61 -40.44 3.85
N ASP A 1006 -20.34 -40.57 3.50
CA ASP A 1006 -19.91 -41.28 2.29
C ASP A 1006 -20.30 -42.77 2.34
N ILE A 1007 -20.07 -43.43 3.47
CA ILE A 1007 -20.39 -44.84 3.67
C ILE A 1007 -21.90 -45.05 3.60
N ALA A 1008 -22.69 -44.21 4.26
CA ALA A 1008 -24.15 -44.28 4.28
C ALA A 1008 -24.74 -44.16 2.87
N GLU A 1009 -24.23 -43.24 2.05
CA GLU A 1009 -24.67 -43.10 0.67
C GLU A 1009 -24.25 -44.29 -0.22
N ILE A 1010 -23.00 -44.77 -0.08
CA ILE A 1010 -22.48 -45.91 -0.87
C ILE A 1010 -23.22 -47.21 -0.52
N SER A 1011 -23.46 -47.44 0.76
CA SER A 1011 -24.13 -48.64 1.28
C SER A 1011 -25.65 -48.54 1.29
N GLN A 1012 -26.23 -47.37 0.98
CA GLN A 1012 -27.66 -47.07 1.05
C GLN A 1012 -28.29 -47.30 2.44
N HIS A 1013 -27.56 -46.98 3.50
CA HIS A 1013 -28.02 -47.06 4.90
C HIS A 1013 -28.27 -45.67 5.48
N ARG A 1014 -28.93 -45.58 6.64
CA ARG A 1014 -29.03 -44.33 7.40
C ARG A 1014 -27.67 -43.98 7.97
N ALA A 1015 -27.31 -42.70 7.95
CA ALA A 1015 -26.05 -42.22 8.52
C ALA A 1015 -25.91 -42.52 10.02
N GLU A 1016 -27.03 -42.57 10.76
CA GLU A 1016 -27.06 -42.95 12.17
C GLU A 1016 -26.63 -44.41 12.39
N ASP A 1017 -27.22 -45.36 11.65
CA ASP A 1017 -26.89 -46.79 11.75
C ASP A 1017 -25.41 -47.04 11.37
N VAL A 1018 -24.91 -46.29 10.39
CA VAL A 1018 -23.50 -46.33 9.99
C VAL A 1018 -22.60 -45.72 11.07
N ALA A 1019 -22.99 -44.62 11.71
CA ALA A 1019 -22.21 -44.01 12.79
C ALA A 1019 -22.05 -44.97 13.97
N GLU A 1020 -23.15 -45.61 14.40
CA GLU A 1020 -23.14 -46.59 15.48
C GLU A 1020 -22.16 -47.74 15.19
N LEU A 1021 -22.23 -48.32 13.99
CA LEU A 1021 -21.30 -49.37 13.57
C LEU A 1021 -19.87 -48.87 13.41
N TYR A 1022 -19.67 -47.67 12.86
CA TYR A 1022 -18.34 -47.09 12.62
C TYR A 1022 -17.57 -46.91 13.92
N PHE A 1023 -18.20 -46.34 14.95
CA PHE A 1023 -17.57 -46.17 16.27
C PHE A 1023 -17.44 -47.49 17.02
N ALA A 1024 -18.40 -48.42 16.90
CA ALA A 1024 -18.25 -49.77 17.46
C ALA A 1024 -17.03 -50.50 16.87
N LEU A 1025 -16.84 -50.44 15.54
CA LEU A 1025 -15.65 -51.00 14.88
C LEU A 1025 -14.37 -50.26 15.27
N SER A 1026 -14.41 -48.94 15.42
CA SER A 1026 -13.25 -48.15 15.87
C SER A 1026 -12.77 -48.60 17.24
N ALA A 1027 -13.70 -48.76 18.19
CA ALA A 1027 -13.42 -49.24 19.54
C ALA A 1027 -12.92 -50.69 19.53
N HIS A 1028 -13.61 -51.57 18.79
CA HIS A 1028 -13.26 -52.99 18.67
C HIS A 1028 -11.87 -53.24 18.06
N LEU A 1029 -11.45 -52.39 17.14
CA LEU A 1029 -10.15 -52.48 16.45
C LEU A 1029 -9.07 -51.57 17.08
N HIS A 1030 -9.34 -50.93 18.21
CA HIS A 1030 -8.43 -50.01 18.90
C HIS A 1030 -7.86 -48.91 17.98
N ILE A 1031 -8.66 -48.40 17.03
CA ILE A 1031 -8.21 -47.41 16.03
C ILE A 1031 -7.77 -46.12 16.72
N ASN A 1032 -8.50 -45.66 17.74
CA ASN A 1032 -8.15 -44.44 18.47
C ASN A 1032 -6.83 -44.58 19.25
N THR A 1033 -6.52 -45.77 19.78
CA THR A 1033 -5.25 -46.07 20.45
C THR A 1033 -4.09 -45.92 19.45
N ALA A 1034 -4.24 -46.46 18.24
CA ALA A 1034 -3.26 -46.28 17.16
C ALA A 1034 -3.14 -44.79 16.73
N LEU A 1035 -4.25 -44.07 16.59
CA LEU A 1035 -4.25 -42.63 16.27
C LEU A 1035 -3.57 -41.78 17.36
N THR A 1036 -3.74 -42.16 18.61
CA THR A 1036 -3.07 -41.54 19.77
C THR A 1036 -1.56 -41.80 19.73
N ALA A 1037 -1.14 -43.03 19.41
CA ALA A 1037 0.26 -43.36 19.21
C ALA A 1037 0.91 -42.57 18.05
N VAL A 1038 0.19 -42.39 16.92
CA VAL A 1038 0.63 -41.54 15.80
C VAL A 1038 0.78 -40.08 16.26
N THR A 1039 -0.05 -39.64 17.20
CA THR A 1039 0.04 -38.29 17.79
C THR A 1039 1.26 -38.15 18.72
N ALA A 1040 1.66 -39.22 19.40
CA ALA A 1040 2.83 -39.25 20.30
C ALA A 1040 4.18 -39.34 19.56
N LEU A 1041 4.21 -39.74 18.28
CA LEU A 1041 5.43 -39.77 17.48
C LEU A 1041 6.16 -38.41 17.48
N PRO A 1042 7.49 -38.36 17.34
CA PRO A 1042 8.24 -37.11 17.29
C PRO A 1042 7.96 -36.29 16.02
N ARG A 1043 8.22 -34.97 16.05
CA ARG A 1043 8.09 -34.02 14.93
C ARG A 1043 9.47 -33.48 14.52
N LEU A 1044 10.35 -34.36 14.07
CA LEU A 1044 11.75 -33.99 13.82
C LEU A 1044 11.93 -33.15 12.55
N ASP A 1045 11.22 -33.49 11.47
CA ASP A 1045 11.33 -32.79 10.19
C ASP A 1045 10.03 -32.91 9.36
N ARG A 1046 10.06 -32.34 8.15
CA ARG A 1046 8.97 -32.40 7.16
C ARG A 1046 8.54 -33.84 6.85
N TRP A 1047 9.49 -34.76 6.70
CA TRP A 1047 9.21 -36.14 6.29
C TRP A 1047 8.55 -36.94 7.42
N HIS A 1048 8.95 -36.70 8.66
CA HIS A 1048 8.27 -37.26 9.83
C HIS A 1048 6.84 -36.74 9.94
N ALA A 1049 6.60 -35.44 9.67
CA ALA A 1049 5.26 -34.87 9.66
C ALA A 1049 4.37 -35.53 8.59
N LEU A 1050 4.88 -35.71 7.36
CA LEU A 1050 4.17 -36.38 6.27
C LEU A 1050 3.97 -37.88 6.52
N ALA A 1051 4.93 -38.56 7.15
CA ALA A 1051 4.78 -39.98 7.47
C ALA A 1051 3.70 -40.21 8.53
N ARG A 1052 3.68 -39.39 9.58
CA ARG A 1052 2.59 -39.42 10.58
C ARG A 1052 1.24 -39.15 9.96
N LEU A 1053 1.21 -38.25 8.97
CA LEU A 1053 0.01 -37.93 8.25
C LEU A 1053 -0.50 -39.14 7.46
N ALA A 1054 0.36 -39.74 6.64
CA ALA A 1054 0.03 -40.93 5.86
C ALA A 1054 -0.48 -42.07 6.75
N LEU A 1055 0.13 -42.30 7.91
CA LEU A 1055 -0.33 -43.31 8.86
C LEU A 1055 -1.72 -43.03 9.42
N ARG A 1056 -2.04 -41.76 9.70
CA ARG A 1056 -3.37 -41.38 10.15
C ARG A 1056 -4.42 -41.60 9.05
N ASP A 1057 -4.11 -41.18 7.84
CA ASP A 1057 -5.02 -41.31 6.70
C ASP A 1057 -5.24 -42.79 6.35
N ASP A 1058 -4.21 -43.62 6.50
CA ASP A 1058 -4.29 -45.08 6.34
C ASP A 1058 -5.22 -45.73 7.37
N LEU A 1059 -5.16 -45.30 8.63
CA LEU A 1059 -6.03 -45.82 9.70
C LEU A 1059 -7.49 -45.47 9.43
N TYR A 1060 -7.79 -44.21 9.10
CA TYR A 1060 -9.15 -43.80 8.73
C TYR A 1060 -9.67 -44.50 7.47
N SER A 1061 -8.83 -44.59 6.43
CA SER A 1061 -9.19 -45.29 5.19
C SER A 1061 -9.47 -46.77 5.43
N SER A 1062 -8.70 -47.41 6.32
CA SER A 1062 -8.91 -48.81 6.69
C SER A 1062 -10.21 -48.98 7.46
N LEU A 1063 -10.48 -48.13 8.46
CA LEU A 1063 -11.74 -48.15 9.21
C LEU A 1063 -12.94 -47.97 8.27
N ARG A 1064 -12.90 -46.97 7.38
CA ARG A 1064 -13.94 -46.75 6.35
C ARG A 1064 -14.19 -47.99 5.49
N ALA A 1065 -13.14 -48.65 5.02
CA ALA A 1065 -13.25 -49.84 4.20
C ALA A 1065 -13.78 -51.06 4.99
N ILE A 1066 -13.39 -51.21 6.26
CA ILE A 1066 -13.90 -52.26 7.15
C ILE A 1066 -15.39 -52.03 7.45
N THR A 1067 -15.82 -50.79 7.72
CA THR A 1067 -17.24 -50.48 7.93
C THR A 1067 -18.08 -50.82 6.71
N LEU A 1068 -17.61 -50.53 5.50
CA LEU A 1068 -18.27 -50.94 4.25
C LEU A 1068 -18.34 -52.48 4.11
N ASP A 1069 -17.24 -53.18 4.43
CA ASP A 1069 -17.23 -54.66 4.38
C ASP A 1069 -18.21 -55.26 5.39
N ALA A 1070 -18.24 -54.74 6.63
CA ALA A 1070 -19.16 -55.17 7.67
C ALA A 1070 -20.64 -54.94 7.31
N LEU A 1071 -20.97 -53.78 6.71
CA LEU A 1071 -22.32 -53.51 6.19
C LEU A 1071 -22.69 -54.44 5.04
N SER A 1072 -21.71 -54.90 4.24
CA SER A 1072 -21.99 -55.78 3.10
C SER A 1072 -22.29 -57.24 3.47
N VAL A 1073 -21.97 -57.65 4.69
CA VAL A 1073 -22.15 -59.03 5.18
C VAL A 1073 -23.17 -59.15 6.31
N SER A 1074 -23.79 -58.05 6.72
CA SER A 1074 -24.80 -58.01 7.79
C SER A 1074 -26.21 -57.74 7.27
N GLU A 1075 -27.22 -58.11 8.06
CA GLU A 1075 -28.62 -57.89 7.70
C GLU A 1075 -29.09 -56.47 8.13
N PRO A 1076 -29.96 -55.82 7.33
CA PRO A 1076 -30.57 -54.55 7.72
C PRO A 1076 -31.42 -54.69 8.99
N GLY A 1077 -31.08 -53.92 10.03
CA GLY A 1077 -31.79 -53.90 11.31
C GLY A 1077 -31.07 -54.58 12.48
N ASP A 1078 -29.98 -55.30 12.22
CA ASP A 1078 -29.09 -55.82 13.26
C ASP A 1078 -28.44 -54.66 14.04
N ASP A 1079 -28.21 -54.87 15.35
CA ASP A 1079 -27.48 -53.90 16.16
C ASP A 1079 -25.98 -53.88 15.80
N ALA A 1080 -25.25 -52.86 16.26
CA ALA A 1080 -23.84 -52.71 15.89
C ALA A 1080 -22.95 -53.88 16.37
N ALA A 1081 -23.28 -54.51 17.51
CA ALA A 1081 -22.51 -55.62 18.05
C ALA A 1081 -22.69 -56.89 17.19
N ASP A 1082 -23.92 -57.20 16.83
CA ASP A 1082 -24.26 -58.32 15.95
C ASP A 1082 -23.57 -58.18 14.57
N LYS A 1083 -23.55 -56.96 14.02
CA LYS A 1083 -22.86 -56.65 12.76
C LYS A 1083 -21.34 -56.85 12.85
N VAL A 1084 -20.71 -56.47 13.97
CA VAL A 1084 -19.28 -56.72 14.21
C VAL A 1084 -19.01 -58.22 14.28
N ASP A 1085 -19.81 -58.98 15.04
CA ASP A 1085 -19.66 -60.43 15.18
C ASP A 1085 -19.81 -61.18 13.84
N GLN A 1086 -20.79 -60.79 13.02
CA GLN A 1086 -20.97 -61.36 11.68
C GLN A 1086 -19.78 -61.07 10.78
N TRP A 1087 -19.27 -59.84 10.80
CA TRP A 1087 -18.06 -59.46 10.07
C TRP A 1087 -16.84 -60.28 10.52
N GLU A 1088 -16.68 -60.51 11.82
CA GLU A 1088 -15.58 -61.33 12.36
C GLU A 1088 -15.65 -62.78 11.88
N GLN A 1089 -16.84 -63.39 11.95
CA GLN A 1089 -17.07 -64.76 11.51
C GLN A 1089 -16.76 -64.90 10.02
N HIS A 1090 -17.19 -63.94 9.21
CA HIS A 1090 -16.93 -63.93 7.77
C HIS A 1090 -15.44 -63.77 7.44
N ASN A 1091 -14.68 -63.05 8.27
CA ASN A 1091 -13.26 -62.73 8.06
C ASN A 1091 -12.27 -63.50 8.96
N ALA A 1092 -12.73 -64.53 9.67
CA ALA A 1092 -11.99 -65.21 10.75
C ALA A 1092 -10.57 -65.64 10.37
N ALA A 1093 -10.37 -66.18 9.17
CA ALA A 1093 -9.05 -66.64 8.70
C ALA A 1093 -8.04 -65.50 8.47
N ARG A 1094 -8.51 -64.29 8.09
CA ARG A 1094 -7.67 -63.09 7.94
C ARG A 1094 -7.40 -62.46 9.31
N LEU A 1095 -8.43 -62.35 10.15
CA LEU A 1095 -8.34 -61.74 11.48
C LEU A 1095 -7.44 -62.52 12.45
N ALA A 1096 -7.48 -63.86 12.44
CA ALA A 1096 -6.62 -64.68 13.30
C ALA A 1096 -5.12 -64.41 13.10
N ARG A 1097 -4.69 -64.15 11.85
CA ARG A 1097 -3.30 -63.82 11.52
C ARG A 1097 -2.92 -62.38 11.87
N ALA A 1098 -3.89 -61.47 11.84
CA ALA A 1098 -3.64 -60.05 12.14
C ALA A 1098 -3.64 -59.77 13.65
N ARG A 1099 -4.52 -60.41 14.42
CA ARG A 1099 -4.65 -60.21 15.89
C ARG A 1099 -3.37 -60.54 16.65
N ALA A 1100 -2.77 -61.71 16.42
CA ALA A 1100 -1.58 -62.14 17.17
C ALA A 1100 -0.42 -61.14 17.06
N LEU A 1101 -0.23 -60.55 15.87
CA LEU A 1101 0.81 -59.57 15.62
C LEU A 1101 0.42 -58.17 16.12
N LEU A 1102 -0.85 -57.77 16.03
CA LEU A 1102 -1.32 -56.48 16.56
C LEU A 1102 -1.18 -56.42 18.09
N THR A 1103 -1.50 -57.50 18.80
CA THR A 1103 -1.30 -57.56 20.27
C THR A 1103 0.18 -57.44 20.66
N GLU A 1104 1.08 -58.03 19.89
CA GLU A 1104 2.54 -57.87 20.10
C GLU A 1104 2.97 -56.42 19.87
N ILE A 1105 2.54 -55.81 18.75
CA ILE A 1105 2.85 -54.41 18.41
C ILE A 1105 2.26 -53.44 19.44
N GLU A 1106 1.03 -53.65 19.92
CA GLU A 1106 0.37 -52.80 20.91
C GLU A 1106 1.15 -52.76 22.23
N SER A 1107 1.68 -53.91 22.66
CA SER A 1107 2.51 -53.98 23.87
C SER A 1107 3.81 -53.18 23.74
N GLU A 1108 4.45 -53.19 22.56
CA GLU A 1108 5.66 -52.42 22.29
C GLU A 1108 5.36 -50.93 22.10
N VAL A 1109 4.30 -50.58 21.37
CA VAL A 1109 3.85 -49.20 21.12
C VAL A 1109 3.46 -48.49 22.42
N ALA A 1110 2.89 -49.21 23.40
CA ALA A 1110 2.58 -48.67 24.72
C ALA A 1110 3.84 -48.26 25.51
N THR A 1111 4.99 -48.87 25.22
CA THR A 1111 6.27 -48.54 25.87
C THR A 1111 7.09 -47.49 25.11
N GLU A 1112 7.25 -47.64 23.80
CA GLU A 1112 8.02 -46.71 22.97
C GLU A 1112 7.48 -46.68 21.53
N PRO A 1113 6.56 -45.75 21.19
CA PRO A 1113 5.96 -45.69 19.87
C PRO A 1113 6.99 -45.25 18.83
N THR A 1114 7.31 -46.14 17.88
CA THR A 1114 8.18 -45.82 16.74
C THR A 1114 7.39 -45.75 15.43
N LEU A 1115 7.88 -44.97 14.47
CA LEU A 1115 7.25 -44.85 13.15
C LEU A 1115 7.13 -46.21 12.46
N ALA A 1116 8.15 -47.07 12.62
CA ALA A 1116 8.18 -48.40 12.03
C ALA A 1116 7.07 -49.30 12.61
N LEU A 1117 6.95 -49.37 13.94
CA LEU A 1117 5.92 -50.19 14.61
C LEU A 1117 4.51 -49.79 14.18
N ILE A 1118 4.22 -48.49 14.20
CA ILE A 1118 2.90 -47.97 13.83
C ILE A 1118 2.62 -48.18 12.34
N SER A 1119 3.64 -48.09 11.47
CA SER A 1119 3.50 -48.40 10.04
C SER A 1119 3.13 -49.85 9.78
N VAL A 1120 3.70 -50.79 10.56
CA VAL A 1120 3.34 -52.21 10.48
C VAL A 1120 1.91 -52.41 10.97
N ALA A 1121 1.52 -51.81 12.10
CA ALA A 1121 0.15 -51.89 12.62
C ALA A 1121 -0.88 -51.38 11.60
N ALA A 1122 -0.69 -50.17 11.05
CA ALA A 1122 -1.59 -49.58 10.05
C ALA A 1122 -1.71 -50.47 8.80
N ARG A 1123 -0.60 -51.05 8.32
CA ARG A 1123 -0.61 -51.98 7.19
C ARG A 1123 -1.38 -53.26 7.50
N ARG A 1124 -1.34 -53.76 8.75
CA ARG A 1124 -2.06 -54.97 9.17
C ARG A 1124 -3.55 -54.74 9.30
N ILE A 1125 -3.96 -53.60 9.86
CA ILE A 1125 -5.37 -53.19 9.90
C ILE A 1125 -5.89 -53.07 8.46
N ARG A 1126 -5.11 -52.45 7.55
CA ARG A 1126 -5.48 -52.41 6.13
C ARG A 1126 -5.64 -53.79 5.50
N ALA A 1127 -4.80 -54.77 5.87
CA ALA A 1127 -4.90 -56.13 5.34
C ALA A 1127 -6.14 -56.92 5.82
N MET A 1128 -6.93 -56.35 6.76
CA MET A 1128 -8.21 -56.93 7.19
C MET A 1128 -9.35 -56.62 6.22
N THR A 1129 -9.21 -55.62 5.35
CA THR A 1129 -10.22 -55.28 4.33
C THR A 1129 -10.21 -56.30 3.18
N ARG A 1130 -11.30 -56.34 2.41
CA ARG A 1130 -11.49 -57.35 1.37
C ARG A 1130 -10.54 -57.25 0.19
#